data_AF-A0A291N638-F1
#
_entry.id   AF-A0A291N638-F1
#
_cell.length_a   1.000
_cell.length_b   1.000
_cell.length_c   1.000
_cell.angle_alpha   90.00
_cell.angle_beta   90.00
_cell.angle_gamma   90.00
#
_symmetry.space_group_name_H-M   'P 1'
#
loop_
_entity.id
_entity.type
_entity.pdbx_description
1 polymer ?
#
loop_
_entity_poly.entity_id
_entity_poly.type
_entity_poly.pdbx_seq_one_letter_code
_entity_poly.pdbx_strand_id
1 'polypeptide(L)'
;MRASRAHFLAASASLAWSMASPAEAAAQIRRFDIPAQPARTGIPLFARQAGIEILVSAPTTEGVTISGVKGAMDVSQALQRLLAGTDLVMVRVGSAIVLKRGKAGPTPAAAFTMMPAGEPNPQEHETAGAAPDDIGSSDNQAAQDIIVTGIRGSLQQSINVKRRASNIVDVITAQDIGKLPDQNVAESMSRITGVQITRREGDGSNFTVRGISQNRLEINGRTFLGPGAGGSASLESISPEIIGSIVVSKSPTADMPEGALGATVNLKTKRPLDLDDLVISGRLQGAYTDQADHLGYRGSALISKNFDDRFGVLASIAYSNTHTQGQSFDSGGWTRTDAIDGDGDGVDDPGLFRPNRFMARIYDRREQRLTLNSSLQFRPADNWEIILDGTYSRLKRERNSANYQILFNNNDVDAVADEHGTVVSGTFTGVTLRPLIYDEPTEFRSTNLGFSTKYDGDVVTMSADASYSKGKGTDGGPGASFTYVVVPRAGNVTNASYDFSSGGPVPNLSLDTNFDRNDPAQYQLASIFDGDNITNNSGYDGRVDFDIRTDWGLLSSIQVGSRYEKIKFYSESPQSVPSAASLLAVGDKNGDGIITVDEMPGLNYDNSMSSFFPGASGDFPRDLLTGTVDKDVARDAFGLPIPRADTIPLGRVSIRDVDQDTLAFYVRANFKSEVGSMPITGNAGVRYISIERISSGYLSDTQATASKSRFDYWLPSANLSLELSPSLMFRAAAAKVVARPSLNDVGVSFIPFIVARTGSRGNPALRPFQATQYDATLEWYFAPSSALTLAGFYKDVSSFTINTTRPEFVPGLSTGPDDLFQITQPVNGKSGTIKGFELAYQHALRFLPAPFDNLGIQANYTFVDSKTPLVDEATQRGLPLPGLSKHSYNLIGYYEDELLSFRVAYIHRSKYLQGQGSAASGGSSYMQARGQLDASAQINLTKTVRLTAEAINLTRSVERQYLQDPARLLSSLREDRRFFFGVAATF
;
A
#
# COMPACT_ATOMS: atom_id res chain seq x y z
N MET A 1 -5.26 -23.83 -34.38
CA MET A 1 -5.74 -25.23 -34.27
C MET A 1 -6.76 -25.33 -33.15
N ARG A 2 -7.98 -25.82 -33.44
CA ARG A 2 -9.08 -26.00 -32.49
C ARG A 2 -9.21 -27.50 -32.20
N ALA A 3 -8.67 -27.98 -31.07
CA ALA A 3 -9.06 -29.23 -30.38
C ALA A 3 -8.10 -29.53 -29.21
N SER A 4 -8.34 -28.94 -28.04
CA SER A 4 -7.91 -29.49 -26.72
C SER A 4 -8.49 -28.65 -25.58
N ARG A 5 -9.82 -28.65 -25.44
CA ARG A 5 -10.53 -28.08 -24.28
C ARG A 5 -11.32 -29.19 -23.58
N ALA A 6 -10.59 -30.05 -22.89
CA ALA A 6 -11.05 -31.01 -21.89
C ALA A 6 -9.79 -31.79 -21.49
N HIS A 7 -9.67 -32.25 -20.24
CA HIS A 7 -8.54 -33.04 -19.69
C HIS A 7 -7.44 -32.26 -18.93
N PHE A 8 -7.75 -31.15 -18.26
CA PHE A 8 -6.83 -30.58 -17.24
C PHE A 8 -7.51 -30.19 -15.90
N LEU A 9 -8.64 -30.82 -15.59
CA LEU A 9 -9.40 -30.61 -14.34
C LEU A 9 -9.40 -31.84 -13.39
N ALA A 10 -8.56 -32.86 -13.64
CA ALA A 10 -8.67 -34.16 -12.96
C ALA A 10 -7.37 -34.75 -12.38
N ALA A 11 -6.32 -33.94 -12.13
CA ALA A 11 -5.01 -34.46 -11.69
C ALA A 11 -4.54 -33.97 -10.30
N SER A 12 -5.43 -33.51 -9.41
CA SER A 12 -5.07 -33.04 -8.06
C SER A 12 -5.81 -33.75 -6.91
N ALA A 13 -6.44 -34.91 -7.15
CA ALA A 13 -7.33 -35.56 -6.19
C ALA A 13 -6.86 -36.91 -5.60
N SER A 14 -5.66 -37.41 -5.90
CA SER A 14 -5.28 -38.81 -5.57
C SER A 14 -4.23 -39.01 -4.47
N LEU A 15 -3.96 -38.02 -3.61
CA LEU A 15 -2.95 -38.17 -2.52
C LEU A 15 -3.41 -37.73 -1.12
N ALA A 16 -4.73 -37.74 -0.85
CA ALA A 16 -5.28 -37.37 0.46
C ALA A 16 -6.26 -38.42 1.03
N TRP A 17 -6.09 -39.70 0.69
CA TRP A 17 -6.92 -40.79 1.23
C TRP A 17 -6.06 -41.82 1.95
N SER A 18 -5.66 -41.49 3.19
CA SER A 18 -5.50 -42.49 4.24
C SER A 18 -5.37 -41.81 5.61
N MET A 19 -6.31 -42.12 6.49
CA MET A 19 -6.34 -41.88 7.94
C MET A 19 -6.83 -40.52 8.43
N ALA A 20 -8.13 -40.46 8.76
CA ALA A 20 -8.61 -39.86 10.02
C ALA A 20 -10.05 -40.35 10.28
N SER A 21 -10.23 -41.20 11.28
CA SER A 21 -11.53 -41.53 11.87
C SER A 21 -12.02 -40.36 12.73
N PRO A 22 -13.33 -40.09 12.83
CA PRO A 22 -13.86 -39.01 13.64
C PRO A 22 -13.97 -39.47 15.11
N ALA A 23 -13.58 -38.61 16.05
CA ALA A 23 -13.92 -38.77 17.45
C ALA A 23 -14.28 -37.42 18.07
N GLU A 24 -15.55 -37.39 18.50
CA GLU A 24 -16.34 -36.57 19.43
C GLU A 24 -15.73 -35.35 20.15
N ALA A 25 -16.65 -34.40 20.38
CA ALA A 25 -16.46 -33.18 21.15
C ALA A 25 -16.00 -33.47 22.59
N ALA A 26 -14.76 -33.10 22.91
CA ALA A 26 -14.25 -33.03 24.27
C ALA A 26 -14.13 -31.55 24.68
N ALA A 27 -14.61 -31.22 25.88
CA ALA A 27 -14.33 -29.96 26.56
C ALA A 27 -12.81 -29.70 26.60
N GLN A 28 -12.37 -28.45 26.41
CA GLN A 28 -10.94 -28.12 26.32
C GLN A 28 -10.24 -28.34 27.68
N ILE A 29 -9.70 -29.54 27.88
CA ILE A 29 -8.80 -29.84 29.01
C ILE A 29 -7.50 -29.05 28.79
N ARG A 30 -7.18 -28.13 29.71
CA ARG A 30 -5.95 -27.33 29.72
C ARG A 30 -5.09 -27.74 30.90
N ARG A 31 -3.77 -27.62 30.76
CA ARG A 31 -2.82 -27.90 31.85
C ARG A 31 -2.50 -26.60 32.58
N PHE A 32 -2.77 -26.60 33.87
CA PHE A 32 -2.53 -25.45 34.74
C PHE A 32 -1.32 -25.70 35.65
N ASP A 33 -0.55 -24.65 35.89
CA ASP A 33 0.46 -24.58 36.96
C ASP A 33 0.47 -23.16 37.53
N ILE A 34 -0.40 -22.95 38.51
CA ILE A 34 -0.61 -21.65 39.15
C ILE A 34 -0.45 -21.86 40.65
N PRO A 35 0.58 -21.28 41.29
CA PRO A 35 0.72 -21.34 42.73
C PRO A 35 -0.33 -20.44 43.41
N ALA A 36 -0.62 -20.71 44.68
CA ALA A 36 -1.43 -19.79 45.48
C ALA A 36 -0.69 -18.45 45.59
N GLN A 37 -1.32 -17.37 45.10
CA GLN A 37 -0.69 -16.05 45.00
C GLN A 37 -1.75 -14.93 44.99
N PRO A 38 -1.38 -13.65 45.09
CA PRO A 38 -2.33 -12.55 45.02
C PRO A 38 -3.17 -12.61 43.74
N ALA A 39 -4.49 -12.38 43.87
CA ALA A 39 -5.45 -12.42 42.76
C ALA A 39 -5.04 -11.49 41.61
N ARG A 40 -4.41 -10.35 41.95
CA ARG A 40 -3.89 -9.35 40.99
C ARG A 40 -2.88 -9.95 39.99
N THR A 41 -2.05 -10.90 40.42
CA THR A 41 -1.05 -11.55 39.56
C THR A 41 -1.50 -12.93 39.09
N GLY A 42 -2.29 -13.63 39.90
CA GLY A 42 -2.78 -14.98 39.64
C GLY A 42 -3.93 -15.09 38.63
N ILE A 43 -4.87 -14.15 38.61
CA ILE A 43 -5.98 -14.16 37.63
C ILE A 43 -5.46 -13.94 36.20
N PRO A 44 -4.55 -12.99 35.93
CA PRO A 44 -3.94 -12.85 34.60
C PRO A 44 -3.08 -14.06 34.19
N LEU A 45 -2.42 -14.71 35.15
CA LEU A 45 -1.67 -15.95 34.89
C LEU A 45 -2.63 -17.10 34.50
N PHE A 46 -3.76 -17.23 35.19
CA PHE A 46 -4.80 -18.18 34.86
C PHE A 46 -5.43 -17.94 33.49
N ALA A 47 -5.85 -16.70 33.23
CA ALA A 47 -6.46 -16.30 31.96
C ALA A 47 -5.56 -16.66 30.76
N ARG A 48 -4.23 -16.46 30.91
CA ARG A 48 -3.22 -16.88 29.92
C ARG A 48 -3.16 -18.40 29.74
N GLN A 49 -3.01 -19.18 30.81
CA GLN A 49 -2.94 -20.65 30.72
C GLN A 49 -4.26 -21.28 30.21
N ALA A 50 -5.39 -20.61 30.48
CA ALA A 50 -6.72 -21.04 30.03
C ALA A 50 -7.06 -20.61 28.59
N GLY A 51 -6.36 -19.60 28.03
CA GLY A 51 -6.68 -19.04 26.72
C GLY A 51 -8.01 -18.28 26.69
N ILE A 52 -8.42 -17.66 27.80
CA ILE A 52 -9.69 -16.92 27.93
C ILE A 52 -9.44 -15.50 28.45
N GLU A 53 -10.36 -14.58 28.15
CA GLU A 53 -10.31 -13.21 28.68
C GLU A 53 -11.08 -13.11 30.00
N ILE A 54 -10.38 -12.71 31.08
CA ILE A 54 -10.97 -12.41 32.38
C ILE A 54 -10.83 -10.91 32.67
N LEU A 55 -11.96 -10.22 32.78
CA LEU A 55 -12.05 -8.82 33.15
C LEU A 55 -12.18 -8.69 34.68
N VAL A 56 -11.20 -8.08 35.31
CA VAL A 56 -11.23 -7.81 36.75
C VAL A 56 -10.54 -6.50 37.05
N SER A 57 -11.11 -5.68 37.95
CA SER A 57 -10.52 -4.39 38.32
C SER A 57 -9.52 -4.55 39.48
N ALA A 58 -8.54 -3.64 39.57
CA ALA A 58 -7.56 -3.66 40.66
C ALA A 58 -8.22 -3.61 42.06
N PRO A 59 -9.22 -2.74 42.34
CA PRO A 59 -9.96 -2.76 43.61
C PRO A 59 -10.64 -4.09 43.91
N THR A 60 -11.10 -4.80 42.87
CA THR A 60 -11.75 -6.11 43.04
C THR A 60 -10.74 -7.16 43.52
N THR A 61 -9.50 -7.14 43.02
CA THR A 61 -8.44 -8.11 43.37
C THR A 61 -7.62 -7.76 44.62
N GLU A 62 -7.81 -6.58 45.21
CA GLU A 62 -6.96 -6.07 46.28
C GLU A 62 -7.09 -6.88 47.59
N GLY A 63 -5.98 -7.39 48.13
CA GLY A 63 -6.02 -8.22 49.35
C GLY A 63 -6.67 -9.60 49.19
N VAL A 64 -7.02 -10.02 47.97
CA VAL A 64 -7.51 -11.38 47.68
C VAL A 64 -6.34 -12.26 47.28
N THR A 65 -6.24 -13.45 47.90
CA THR A 65 -5.28 -14.50 47.51
C THR A 65 -6.05 -15.63 46.87
N ILE A 66 -5.70 -15.99 45.64
CA ILE A 66 -6.33 -17.10 44.92
C ILE A 66 -5.72 -18.44 45.36
N SER A 67 -6.50 -19.49 45.22
CA SER A 67 -6.04 -20.87 45.43
C SER A 67 -5.17 -21.33 44.26
N GLY A 68 -4.18 -22.18 44.55
CA GLY A 68 -3.34 -22.77 43.51
C GLY A 68 -4.07 -23.82 42.68
N VAL A 69 -3.78 -23.89 41.38
CA VAL A 69 -4.37 -24.86 40.46
C VAL A 69 -3.25 -25.53 39.66
N LYS A 70 -3.15 -26.85 39.79
CA LYS A 70 -2.11 -27.65 39.12
C LYS A 70 -2.70 -28.91 38.49
N GLY A 71 -2.32 -29.22 37.26
CA GLY A 71 -2.73 -30.42 36.53
C GLY A 71 -3.62 -30.14 35.32
N ALA A 72 -3.99 -31.21 34.59
CA ALA A 72 -4.87 -31.12 33.43
C ALA A 72 -6.34 -31.19 33.85
N MET A 73 -7.12 -30.15 33.58
CA MET A 73 -8.56 -30.12 33.89
C MET A 73 -9.31 -29.14 32.98
N ASP A 74 -10.64 -29.21 33.00
CA ASP A 74 -11.50 -28.26 32.28
C ASP A 74 -11.30 -26.82 32.80
N VAL A 75 -11.34 -25.82 31.90
CA VAL A 75 -11.11 -24.41 32.22
C VAL A 75 -12.10 -23.89 33.28
N SER A 76 -13.37 -24.29 33.21
CA SER A 76 -14.39 -23.87 34.17
C SER A 76 -14.13 -24.49 35.55
N GLN A 77 -13.72 -25.76 35.58
CA GLN A 77 -13.33 -26.45 36.80
C GLN A 77 -12.06 -25.86 37.42
N ALA A 78 -11.08 -25.50 36.59
CA ALA A 78 -9.85 -24.85 37.00
C ALA A 78 -10.13 -23.47 37.60
N LEU A 79 -10.99 -22.67 36.97
CA LEU A 79 -11.38 -21.35 37.46
C LEU A 79 -12.15 -21.44 38.79
N GLN A 80 -13.05 -22.41 38.92
CA GLN A 80 -13.73 -22.66 40.20
C GLN A 80 -12.75 -23.01 41.32
N ARG A 81 -11.74 -23.86 41.04
CA ARG A 81 -10.69 -24.17 42.02
C ARG A 81 -9.81 -22.96 42.33
N LEU A 82 -9.51 -22.13 41.34
CA LEU A 82 -8.73 -20.91 41.48
C LEU A 82 -9.41 -19.92 42.45
N LEU A 83 -10.73 -19.76 42.31
CA LEU A 83 -11.53 -18.81 43.07
C LEU A 83 -12.08 -19.40 44.38
N ALA A 84 -11.89 -20.71 44.61
CA ALA A 84 -12.33 -21.36 45.83
C ALA A 84 -11.72 -20.70 47.07
N GLY A 85 -12.57 -20.35 48.03
CA GLY A 85 -12.17 -19.67 49.27
C GLY A 85 -11.98 -18.15 49.13
N THR A 86 -12.20 -17.57 47.95
CA THR A 86 -12.20 -16.12 47.73
C THR A 86 -13.62 -15.55 47.78
N ASP A 87 -13.73 -14.23 47.94
CA ASP A 87 -14.99 -13.49 47.76
C ASP A 87 -15.22 -13.12 46.29
N LEU A 88 -14.46 -13.68 45.34
CA LEU A 88 -14.61 -13.40 43.92
C LEU A 88 -15.63 -14.35 43.28
N VAL A 89 -16.63 -13.76 42.64
CA VAL A 89 -17.66 -14.46 41.86
C VAL A 89 -17.55 -14.11 40.38
N MET A 90 -17.81 -15.10 39.54
CA MET A 90 -17.86 -14.96 38.09
C MET A 90 -19.20 -14.39 37.64
N VAL A 91 -19.16 -13.35 36.82
CA VAL A 91 -20.29 -12.78 36.08
C VAL A 91 -19.94 -12.79 34.60
N ARG A 92 -20.74 -13.45 33.76
CA ARG A 92 -20.51 -13.43 32.31
C ARG A 92 -21.11 -12.16 31.69
N VAL A 93 -20.34 -11.47 30.86
CA VAL A 93 -20.80 -10.30 30.07
C VAL A 93 -20.34 -10.50 28.62
N GLY A 94 -21.26 -10.93 27.74
CA GLY A 94 -20.91 -11.35 26.39
C GLY A 94 -20.04 -12.62 26.39
N SER A 95 -18.91 -12.61 25.68
CA SER A 95 -17.91 -13.69 25.66
C SER A 95 -16.79 -13.54 26.70
N ALA A 96 -16.87 -12.54 27.60
CA ALA A 96 -15.86 -12.26 28.60
C ALA A 96 -16.33 -12.68 30.00
N ILE A 97 -15.42 -13.22 30.79
CA ILE A 97 -15.65 -13.53 32.22
C ILE A 97 -15.28 -12.30 33.04
N VAL A 98 -16.23 -11.71 33.76
CA VAL A 98 -15.99 -10.60 34.69
C VAL A 98 -15.95 -11.15 36.11
N LEU A 99 -14.90 -10.83 36.88
CA LEU A 99 -14.87 -11.14 38.32
C LEU A 99 -15.33 -9.95 39.14
N LYS A 100 -16.23 -10.20 40.09
CA LYS A 100 -16.75 -9.21 41.06
C LYS A 100 -16.63 -9.78 42.47
N ARG A 101 -16.69 -8.92 43.49
CA ARG A 101 -16.80 -9.40 44.88
C ARG A 101 -18.25 -9.75 45.22
N GLY A 102 -18.48 -10.92 45.81
CA GLY A 102 -19.78 -11.43 46.26
C GLY A 102 -19.66 -12.69 47.11
N LYS A 103 -20.63 -12.95 48.01
CA LYS A 103 -20.67 -14.21 48.79
C LYS A 103 -21.16 -15.35 47.90
N ALA A 104 -20.37 -16.43 47.78
CA ALA A 104 -20.78 -17.64 47.06
C ALA A 104 -22.03 -18.27 47.72
N GLY A 105 -23.12 -18.43 46.96
CA GLY A 105 -24.26 -19.27 47.35
C GLY A 105 -23.99 -20.76 47.05
N PRO A 106 -24.63 -21.71 47.75
CA PRO A 106 -24.35 -23.13 47.59
C PRO A 106 -24.83 -23.67 46.24
N THR A 107 -23.97 -24.46 45.59
CA THR A 107 -24.26 -25.21 44.36
C THR A 107 -25.15 -26.43 44.67
N PRO A 108 -26.20 -26.75 43.89
CA PRO A 108 -27.03 -27.92 44.16
C PRO A 108 -26.30 -29.20 43.75
N ALA A 109 -26.17 -30.14 44.70
CA ALA A 109 -25.78 -31.52 44.41
C ALA A 109 -27.02 -32.32 43.97
N ALA A 110 -26.93 -32.99 42.82
CA ALA A 110 -27.95 -33.93 42.37
C ALA A 110 -28.02 -35.13 43.32
N ALA A 111 -29.16 -35.31 43.99
CA ALA A 111 -29.51 -36.51 44.73
C ALA A 111 -30.67 -37.21 44.02
N PHE A 112 -30.43 -38.42 43.54
CA PHE A 112 -31.44 -39.37 43.10
C PHE A 112 -32.35 -39.70 44.29
N THR A 113 -33.66 -39.43 44.18
CA THR A 113 -34.67 -40.04 45.06
C THR A 113 -35.93 -40.35 44.25
N MET A 114 -36.44 -41.58 44.40
CA MET A 114 -37.61 -42.17 43.75
C MET A 114 -38.93 -41.42 44.07
N MET A 115 -39.85 -41.39 43.10
CA MET A 115 -41.28 -41.02 43.29
C MET A 115 -42.02 -42.12 44.11
N PRO A 116 -43.20 -41.85 44.70
CA PRO A 116 -44.49 -41.79 43.96
C PRO A 116 -45.36 -40.55 44.33
N ALA A 117 -46.06 -39.91 43.39
CA ALA A 117 -47.42 -40.16 42.85
C ALA A 117 -48.59 -39.68 43.74
N GLY A 118 -49.38 -38.72 43.23
CA GLY A 118 -50.63 -38.22 43.82
C GLY A 118 -51.22 -37.00 43.08
N GLU A 119 -52.09 -37.24 42.11
CA GLU A 119 -53.05 -36.33 41.45
C GLU A 119 -54.22 -35.91 42.38
N PRO A 120 -55.26 -35.12 41.97
CA PRO A 120 -55.33 -33.90 41.14
C PRO A 120 -56.34 -32.81 41.66
N ASN A 121 -56.36 -31.65 40.97
CA ASN A 121 -57.55 -30.83 40.59
C ASN A 121 -58.08 -29.69 41.52
N PRO A 122 -59.02 -28.80 41.07
CA PRO A 122 -58.73 -27.45 40.50
C PRO A 122 -59.68 -26.33 41.01
N GLN A 123 -59.61 -25.12 40.40
CA GLN A 123 -60.66 -24.06 40.18
C GLN A 123 -60.06 -22.64 40.39
N GLU A 124 -59.90 -21.81 39.34
CA GLU A 124 -60.87 -20.94 38.63
C GLU A 124 -61.30 -19.67 39.42
N HIS A 125 -60.84 -18.48 39.00
CA HIS A 125 -61.67 -17.40 38.40
C HIS A 125 -60.88 -16.10 38.11
N GLU A 126 -61.11 -15.55 36.91
CA GLU A 126 -60.75 -14.23 36.36
C GLU A 126 -61.34 -13.06 37.20
N THR A 127 -60.77 -11.84 37.26
CA THR A 127 -60.86 -10.77 36.24
C THR A 127 -59.85 -9.62 36.42
N ALA A 128 -59.58 -8.92 35.32
CA ALA A 128 -58.47 -8.03 34.98
C ALA A 128 -58.41 -6.59 35.55
N GLY A 129 -57.19 -6.01 35.59
CA GLY A 129 -56.92 -4.58 35.74
C GLY A 129 -55.42 -4.17 35.74
N ALA A 130 -54.88 -3.86 34.55
CA ALA A 130 -53.76 -2.95 34.17
C ALA A 130 -52.43 -2.81 35.02
N ALA A 131 -51.35 -3.42 34.47
CA ALA A 131 -49.92 -3.04 34.33
C ALA A 131 -49.03 -2.56 35.52
N PRO A 132 -47.69 -2.74 35.46
CA PRO A 132 -46.87 -3.84 34.92
C PRO A 132 -45.95 -4.46 35.99
N ASP A 133 -45.81 -5.79 36.04
CA ASP A 133 -44.85 -6.46 36.92
C ASP A 133 -43.68 -7.09 36.16
N ASP A 134 -42.56 -7.02 36.87
CA ASP A 134 -41.21 -7.47 36.57
C ASP A 134 -41.06 -9.00 36.79
N ILE A 135 -40.02 -9.56 36.15
CA ILE A 135 -39.33 -10.85 36.40
C ILE A 135 -40.10 -12.17 36.30
N GLY A 136 -39.73 -12.98 35.30
CA GLY A 136 -40.05 -14.41 35.22
C GLY A 136 -39.03 -15.21 34.40
N SER A 137 -37.97 -15.66 35.08
CA SER A 137 -37.13 -16.85 34.80
C SER A 137 -36.44 -17.00 33.44
N SER A 138 -35.14 -16.69 33.49
CA SER A 138 -34.07 -17.15 32.61
C SER A 138 -34.07 -18.67 32.41
N ASP A 139 -34.28 -19.12 31.17
CA ASP A 139 -33.76 -20.38 30.70
C ASP A 139 -32.27 -20.19 30.40
N ASN A 140 -31.46 -20.59 31.38
CA ASN A 140 -30.01 -20.42 31.38
C ASN A 140 -29.40 -21.56 30.55
N GLN A 141 -29.64 -21.57 29.24
CA GLN A 141 -28.76 -22.28 28.32
C GLN A 141 -27.42 -21.55 28.33
N ALA A 142 -26.40 -22.28 28.75
CA ALA A 142 -25.01 -21.86 28.74
C ALA A 142 -24.69 -21.09 27.46
N ALA A 143 -24.50 -19.77 27.59
CA ALA A 143 -23.93 -18.94 26.55
C ALA A 143 -22.58 -19.55 26.18
N GLN A 144 -22.57 -20.33 25.09
CA GLN A 144 -21.38 -20.85 24.47
C GLN A 144 -20.48 -19.65 24.13
N ASP A 145 -19.19 -19.76 24.47
CA ASP A 145 -18.19 -18.83 23.99
C ASP A 145 -18.24 -18.84 22.46
N ILE A 146 -18.83 -17.81 21.85
CA ILE A 146 -18.75 -17.63 20.40
C ILE A 146 -17.31 -17.18 20.14
N ILE A 147 -16.41 -18.14 19.95
CA ILE A 147 -15.06 -17.88 19.45
C ILE A 147 -15.23 -17.29 18.04
N VAL A 148 -14.97 -16.00 17.92
CA VAL A 148 -15.05 -15.30 16.63
C VAL A 148 -13.72 -15.50 15.91
N THR A 149 -13.63 -16.49 15.03
CA THR A 149 -12.48 -16.69 14.14
C THR A 149 -12.68 -15.98 12.80
N GLY A 150 -11.65 -15.99 11.94
CA GLY A 150 -11.78 -15.55 10.55
C GLY A 150 -11.93 -14.04 10.35
N ILE A 151 -12.72 -13.63 9.36
CA ILE A 151 -13.03 -12.23 9.03
C ILE A 151 -13.58 -11.51 10.26
N ARG A 152 -14.57 -12.10 10.95
CA ARG A 152 -15.24 -11.45 12.09
C ARG A 152 -14.30 -11.26 13.29
N GLY A 153 -13.38 -12.20 13.50
CA GLY A 153 -12.39 -12.14 14.58
C GLY A 153 -11.39 -11.01 14.37
N SER A 154 -10.88 -10.89 13.14
CA SER A 154 -10.04 -9.77 12.71
C SER A 154 -10.74 -8.42 12.91
N LEU A 155 -12.02 -8.31 12.53
CA LEU A 155 -12.78 -7.07 12.72
C LEU A 155 -12.95 -6.70 14.20
N GLN A 156 -13.20 -7.68 15.06
CA GLN A 156 -13.30 -7.43 16.50
C GLN A 156 -11.95 -6.99 17.09
N GLN A 157 -10.86 -7.65 16.67
CA GLN A 157 -9.53 -7.28 17.15
C GLN A 157 -9.12 -5.88 16.68
N SER A 158 -9.45 -5.51 15.43
CA SER A 158 -9.28 -4.14 14.95
C SER A 158 -10.04 -3.11 15.79
N ILE A 159 -11.30 -3.40 16.14
CA ILE A 159 -12.09 -2.56 17.07
C ILE A 159 -11.40 -2.42 18.42
N ASN A 160 -10.91 -3.53 18.99
CA ASN A 160 -10.26 -3.54 20.30
C ASN A 160 -8.99 -2.67 20.31
N VAL A 161 -8.16 -2.77 19.28
CA VAL A 161 -6.97 -1.92 19.13
C VAL A 161 -7.38 -0.45 18.98
N LYS A 162 -8.41 -0.16 18.17
CA LYS A 162 -8.91 1.21 17.98
C LYS A 162 -9.44 1.82 19.28
N ARG A 163 -10.25 1.10 20.07
CA ARG A 163 -10.78 1.56 21.36
C ARG A 163 -9.68 1.90 22.36
N ARG A 164 -8.57 1.14 22.36
CA ARG A 164 -7.43 1.32 23.30
C ARG A 164 -6.42 2.38 22.84
N ALA A 165 -6.48 2.83 21.59
CA ALA A 165 -5.55 3.82 21.08
C ALA A 165 -5.67 5.16 21.82
N SER A 166 -4.55 5.85 22.03
CA SER A 166 -4.51 7.19 22.62
C SER A 166 -4.64 8.32 21.58
N ASN A 167 -4.71 7.95 20.30
CA ASN A 167 -4.83 8.80 19.14
C ASN A 167 -5.85 8.21 18.14
N ILE A 168 -6.18 8.98 17.09
CA ILE A 168 -7.13 8.56 16.06
C ILE A 168 -6.41 7.61 15.10
N VAL A 169 -6.83 6.34 15.12
CA VAL A 169 -6.24 5.27 14.31
C VAL A 169 -7.30 4.46 13.60
N ASP A 170 -6.91 3.86 12.48
CA ASP A 170 -7.63 2.75 11.87
C ASP A 170 -6.70 1.54 11.75
N VAL A 171 -7.27 0.35 11.88
CA VAL A 171 -6.50 -0.88 12.04
C VAL A 171 -7.08 -1.98 11.17
N ILE A 172 -6.19 -2.68 10.46
CA ILE A 172 -6.50 -3.97 9.84
C ILE A 172 -5.68 -5.03 10.56
N THR A 173 -6.33 -6.03 11.12
CA THR A 173 -5.64 -7.18 11.69
C THR A 173 -5.75 -8.37 10.75
N ALA A 174 -4.72 -9.21 10.70
CA ALA A 174 -4.77 -10.44 9.92
C ALA A 174 -5.82 -11.39 10.52
N GLN A 175 -6.52 -12.11 9.65
CA GLN A 175 -7.54 -13.09 10.05
C GLN A 175 -6.91 -14.36 10.64
N ASP A 176 -5.72 -14.70 10.14
CA ASP A 176 -4.94 -15.87 10.51
C ASP A 176 -3.47 -15.69 10.06
N ILE A 177 -2.60 -16.62 10.42
CA ILE A 177 -1.21 -16.69 10.00
C ILE A 177 -1.13 -16.77 8.47
N GLY A 178 -0.56 -15.73 7.88
CA GLY A 178 -0.34 -15.66 6.43
C GLY A 178 -1.57 -15.19 5.65
N LYS A 179 -2.57 -14.62 6.34
CA LYS A 179 -3.82 -14.13 5.73
C LYS A 179 -4.09 -12.66 6.03
N LEU A 180 -3.40 -11.79 5.30
CA LEU A 180 -4.07 -10.57 4.89
C LEU A 180 -5.07 -10.94 3.78
N PRO A 181 -6.22 -10.25 3.68
CA PRO A 181 -7.25 -10.68 2.76
C PRO A 181 -6.94 -10.33 1.29
N ASP A 182 -5.78 -9.72 0.99
CA ASP A 182 -5.30 -9.39 -0.35
C ASP A 182 -3.84 -9.85 -0.59
N GLN A 183 -3.45 -9.85 -1.86
CA GLN A 183 -2.17 -10.34 -2.38
C GLN A 183 -0.93 -9.50 -2.02
N ASN A 184 -1.11 -8.25 -1.57
CA ASN A 184 -0.04 -7.37 -1.10
C ASN A 184 -0.55 -6.40 0.00
N VAL A 185 0.39 -5.73 0.67
CA VAL A 185 0.08 -4.81 1.78
C VAL A 185 -0.71 -3.59 1.31
N ALA A 186 -0.40 -3.04 0.13
CA ALA A 186 -1.06 -1.85 -0.42
C ALA A 186 -2.56 -2.08 -0.64
N GLU A 187 -2.93 -3.19 -1.30
CA GLU A 187 -4.32 -3.57 -1.53
C GLU A 187 -5.05 -3.73 -0.20
N SER A 188 -4.42 -4.36 0.80
CA SER A 188 -5.03 -4.51 2.13
C SER A 188 -5.36 -3.14 2.73
N MET A 189 -4.46 -2.15 2.59
CA MET A 189 -4.68 -0.81 3.10
C MET A 189 -5.83 -0.05 2.41
N SER A 190 -6.21 -0.40 1.18
CA SER A 190 -7.35 0.21 0.48
C SER A 190 -8.69 0.04 1.20
N ARG A 191 -8.74 -0.80 2.24
CA ARG A 191 -9.91 -0.97 3.12
C ARG A 191 -10.02 0.05 4.23
N ILE A 192 -8.94 0.77 4.53
CA ILE A 192 -8.97 1.82 5.55
C ILE A 192 -9.58 3.08 4.95
N THR A 193 -10.42 3.74 5.74
CA THR A 193 -11.08 4.97 5.34
C THR A 193 -10.03 6.06 5.07
N GLY A 194 -10.24 6.83 4.00
CA GLY A 194 -9.29 7.86 3.59
C GLY A 194 -8.00 7.36 2.96
N VAL A 195 -7.76 6.04 2.88
CA VAL A 195 -6.59 5.49 2.17
C VAL A 195 -6.95 5.26 0.70
N GLN A 196 -6.10 5.75 -0.18
CA GLN A 196 -6.18 5.52 -1.62
C GLN A 196 -4.86 4.93 -2.08
N ILE A 197 -4.89 4.00 -3.02
CA ILE A 197 -3.68 3.38 -3.57
C ILE A 197 -3.49 3.80 -5.01
N THR A 198 -2.24 4.01 -5.38
CA THR A 198 -1.81 4.10 -6.77
C THR A 198 -1.24 2.75 -7.17
N ARG A 199 -1.54 2.34 -8.40
CA ARG A 199 -1.04 1.08 -8.93
C ARG A 199 0.09 1.37 -9.91
N ARG A 200 1.07 0.49 -9.95
CA ARG A 200 2.07 0.43 -11.00
C ARG A 200 1.89 -0.92 -11.66
N GLU A 201 1.53 -0.92 -12.93
CA GLU A 201 1.43 -2.14 -13.73
C GLU A 201 0.55 -3.22 -13.05
N GLY A 202 -0.67 -2.84 -12.65
CA GLY A 202 -1.66 -3.73 -12.03
C GLY A 202 -1.46 -4.02 -10.53
N ASP A 203 -0.32 -3.69 -9.94
CA ASP A 203 -0.03 -3.89 -8.51
C ASP A 203 -0.08 -2.61 -7.70
N GLY A 204 -0.71 -2.66 -6.51
CA GLY A 204 -0.65 -1.58 -5.53
C GLY A 204 0.80 -1.32 -5.09
N SER A 205 1.32 -0.14 -5.44
CA SER A 205 2.75 0.20 -5.28
C SER A 205 2.99 1.29 -4.24
N ASN A 206 2.05 2.23 -4.14
CA ASN A 206 2.12 3.37 -3.22
C ASN A 206 0.71 3.74 -2.73
N PHE A 207 0.64 4.59 -1.71
CA PHE A 207 -0.60 4.97 -1.06
C PHE A 207 -0.62 6.45 -0.67
N THR A 208 -1.81 7.02 -0.66
CA THR A 208 -2.10 8.35 -0.13
C THR A 208 -3.13 8.23 0.98
N VAL A 209 -3.06 9.13 1.96
CA VAL A 209 -4.05 9.22 3.03
C VAL A 209 -4.66 10.60 3.00
N ARG A 210 -5.99 10.66 2.82
CA ARG A 210 -6.76 11.88 2.56
C ARG A 210 -6.20 12.68 1.38
N GLY A 211 -5.74 11.95 0.36
CA GLY A 211 -5.12 12.49 -0.85
C GLY A 211 -3.71 13.08 -0.67
N ILE A 212 -3.11 12.95 0.51
CA ILE A 212 -1.74 13.41 0.79
C ILE A 212 -0.77 12.25 0.57
N SER A 213 0.25 12.46 -0.25
CA SER A 213 1.28 11.44 -0.56
C SER A 213 2.42 11.40 0.45
N GLN A 214 2.60 12.47 1.24
CA GLN A 214 3.58 12.53 2.33
C GLN A 214 3.11 11.71 3.54
N ASN A 215 3.20 10.39 3.42
CA ASN A 215 2.94 9.43 4.50
C ASN A 215 4.24 8.78 4.94
N ARG A 216 4.27 8.29 6.18
CA ARG A 216 5.40 7.55 6.73
C ARG A 216 5.05 6.07 6.82
N LEU A 217 5.88 5.20 6.25
CA LEU A 217 5.76 3.75 6.40
C LEU A 217 6.80 3.24 7.39
N GLU A 218 6.36 2.43 8.35
CA GLU A 218 7.20 1.82 9.37
C GLU A 218 6.94 0.32 9.44
N ILE A 219 7.96 -0.44 9.82
CA ILE A 219 7.82 -1.83 10.23
C ILE A 219 8.19 -1.92 11.70
N ASN A 220 7.27 -2.37 12.55
CA ASN A 220 7.46 -2.46 13.99
C ASN A 220 7.89 -1.12 14.66
N GLY A 221 7.52 0.02 14.07
CA GLY A 221 7.91 1.36 14.57
C GLY A 221 9.27 1.88 14.09
N ARG A 222 9.92 1.17 13.17
CA ARG A 222 11.23 1.53 12.58
C ARG A 222 11.07 2.04 11.15
N THR A 223 11.94 2.96 10.75
CA THR A 223 11.99 3.46 9.37
C THR A 223 12.40 2.34 8.42
N PHE A 224 11.59 2.08 7.40
CA PHE A 224 11.96 1.20 6.31
C PHE A 224 12.47 2.02 5.13
N LEU A 225 13.77 1.92 4.84
CA LEU A 225 14.37 2.58 3.67
C LEU A 225 14.22 1.67 2.45
N GLY A 226 13.58 2.19 1.41
CA GLY A 226 13.38 1.43 0.20
C GLY A 226 14.57 1.45 -0.76
N PRO A 227 14.61 0.52 -1.71
CA PRO A 227 15.65 0.41 -2.73
C PRO A 227 15.42 1.35 -3.92
N GLY A 228 14.28 2.04 -4.02
CA GLY A 228 13.96 2.93 -5.12
C GLY A 228 14.66 4.30 -5.06
N ALA A 229 14.61 5.03 -6.17
CA ALA A 229 15.07 6.42 -6.23
C ALA A 229 14.28 7.28 -5.23
N GLY A 230 14.96 8.13 -4.45
CA GLY A 230 14.39 8.97 -3.41
C GLY A 230 14.29 8.33 -2.01
N GLY A 231 14.74 7.07 -1.85
CA GLY A 231 14.80 6.39 -0.56
C GLY A 231 13.45 5.93 0.01
N SER A 232 12.36 6.09 -0.75
CA SER A 232 11.01 5.69 -0.35
C SER A 232 10.87 4.17 -0.31
N ALA A 233 10.27 3.67 0.77
CA ALA A 233 9.83 2.30 0.90
C ALA A 233 8.88 1.92 -0.24
N SER A 234 9.13 0.80 -0.94
CA SER A 234 8.13 0.21 -1.84
C SER A 234 7.35 -0.87 -1.10
N LEU A 235 6.02 -0.76 -1.10
CA LEU A 235 5.14 -1.79 -0.54
C LEU A 235 5.19 -3.10 -1.34
N GLU A 236 5.62 -3.05 -2.60
CA GLU A 236 5.81 -4.22 -3.46
C GLU A 236 6.91 -5.15 -2.90
N SER A 237 7.84 -4.61 -2.12
CA SER A 237 8.96 -5.34 -1.52
C SER A 237 8.64 -6.00 -0.18
N ILE A 238 7.41 -5.81 0.36
CA ILE A 238 7.00 -6.33 1.66
C ILE A 238 5.94 -7.42 1.46
N SER A 239 6.28 -8.64 1.87
CA SER A 239 5.36 -9.77 1.81
C SER A 239 4.20 -9.60 2.82
N PRO A 240 2.93 -9.81 2.42
CA PRO A 240 1.80 -9.74 3.35
C PRO A 240 1.81 -10.85 4.42
N GLU A 241 2.51 -11.97 4.18
CA GLU A 241 2.44 -13.17 5.02
C GLU A 241 3.06 -12.99 6.42
N ILE A 242 3.99 -12.05 6.56
CA ILE A 242 4.69 -11.75 7.81
C ILE A 242 3.95 -10.73 8.68
N ILE A 243 2.93 -10.05 8.12
CA ILE A 243 2.19 -8.99 8.78
C ILE A 243 1.07 -9.59 9.64
N GLY A 244 1.03 -9.16 10.91
CA GLY A 244 -0.05 -9.46 11.86
C GLY A 244 -1.10 -8.35 11.90
N SER A 245 -0.69 -7.09 11.77
CA SER A 245 -1.61 -5.96 11.66
C SER A 245 -1.00 -4.76 10.95
N ILE A 246 -1.88 -3.92 10.39
CA ILE A 246 -1.56 -2.63 9.80
C ILE A 246 -2.27 -1.58 10.64
N VAL A 247 -1.50 -0.66 11.25
CA VAL A 247 -2.03 0.44 12.04
C VAL A 247 -1.78 1.74 11.30
N VAL A 248 -2.85 2.47 10.98
CA VAL A 248 -2.78 3.78 10.30
C VAL A 248 -3.18 4.87 11.30
N SER A 249 -2.19 5.60 11.78
CA SER A 249 -2.36 6.70 12.71
C SER A 249 -2.56 8.02 11.96
N LYS A 250 -3.78 8.56 12.07
CA LYS A 250 -4.21 9.80 11.40
C LYS A 250 -3.95 11.05 12.24
N SER A 251 -3.92 10.91 13.56
CA SER A 251 -3.43 11.95 14.46
C SER A 251 -2.11 11.54 15.12
N PRO A 252 -1.08 12.41 15.10
CA PRO A 252 0.21 12.13 15.70
C PRO A 252 0.20 12.42 17.21
N THR A 253 1.14 11.79 17.90
CA THR A 253 1.53 12.09 19.29
C THR A 253 3.00 12.50 19.33
N ALA A 254 3.45 13.20 20.38
CA ALA A 254 4.80 13.79 20.42
C ALA A 254 5.97 12.76 20.38
N ASP A 255 5.74 11.54 20.85
CA ASP A 255 6.65 10.40 20.78
C ASP A 255 6.76 9.78 19.38
N MET A 256 5.77 10.00 18.51
CA MET A 256 5.82 9.51 17.15
C MET A 256 6.87 10.29 16.34
N PRO A 257 7.60 9.62 15.43
CA PRO A 257 8.51 10.30 14.53
C PRO A 257 7.77 11.24 13.58
N GLU A 258 8.42 12.34 13.21
CA GLU A 258 7.99 13.22 12.13
C GLU A 258 8.10 12.54 10.76
N GLY A 259 7.60 13.16 9.69
CA GLY A 259 7.71 12.63 8.32
C GLY A 259 6.38 12.24 7.70
N ALA A 260 5.27 12.37 8.42
CA ALA A 260 3.93 12.14 7.91
C ALA A 260 3.09 13.42 7.99
N LEU A 261 2.54 13.83 6.83
CA LEU A 261 1.52 14.85 6.71
C LEU A 261 0.12 14.22 6.57
N GLY A 262 0.01 13.08 5.90
CA GLY A 262 -1.24 12.32 5.78
C GLY A 262 -1.48 11.46 7.02
N ALA A 263 -0.73 10.36 7.12
CA ALA A 263 -0.72 9.44 8.26
C ALA A 263 0.62 8.71 8.41
N THR A 264 0.84 8.14 9.59
CA THR A 264 1.89 7.14 9.81
C THR A 264 1.27 5.75 9.73
N VAL A 265 1.82 4.90 8.86
CA VAL A 265 1.40 3.51 8.66
C VAL A 265 2.46 2.61 9.28
N ASN A 266 2.08 1.85 10.29
CA ASN A 266 2.96 0.91 10.98
C ASN A 266 2.52 -0.52 10.70
N LEU A 267 3.36 -1.26 9.99
CA LEU A 267 3.21 -2.68 9.73
C LEU A 267 3.76 -3.46 10.93
N LYS A 268 2.88 -4.13 11.67
CA LYS A 268 3.27 -4.98 12.80
C LYS A 268 3.47 -6.40 12.31
N THR A 269 4.66 -6.95 12.51
CA THR A 269 4.93 -8.36 12.21
C THR A 269 4.43 -9.25 13.34
N LYS A 270 4.21 -10.53 13.06
CA LYS A 270 3.89 -11.52 14.10
C LYS A 270 5.08 -11.72 15.05
N ARG A 271 4.78 -12.13 16.28
CA ARG A 271 5.76 -12.37 17.34
C ARG A 271 5.66 -13.80 17.85
N PRO A 272 6.78 -14.47 18.14
CA PRO A 272 6.74 -15.87 18.55
C PRO A 272 6.03 -16.08 19.89
N LEU A 273 6.13 -15.15 20.85
CA LEU A 273 5.43 -15.27 22.15
C LEU A 273 3.94 -14.89 22.10
N ASP A 274 3.45 -14.43 20.95
CA ASP A 274 2.03 -14.19 20.70
C ASP A 274 1.37 -15.39 19.99
N LEU A 275 2.14 -16.44 19.70
CA LEU A 275 1.70 -17.66 19.02
C LEU A 275 1.73 -18.85 19.98
N ASP A 276 1.01 -19.92 19.61
CA ASP A 276 1.05 -21.21 20.32
C ASP A 276 2.48 -21.79 20.38
N ASP A 277 2.69 -22.78 21.26
CA ASP A 277 4.00 -23.40 21.54
C ASP A 277 4.77 -23.72 20.26
N LEU A 278 4.22 -24.54 19.36
CA LEU A 278 4.78 -24.77 18.04
C LEU A 278 3.71 -24.42 17.00
N VAL A 279 4.07 -23.53 16.08
CA VAL A 279 3.23 -23.18 14.95
C VAL A 279 3.99 -23.42 13.67
N ILE A 280 3.42 -24.23 12.78
CA ILE A 280 3.94 -24.44 11.43
C ILE A 280 2.84 -24.09 10.43
N SER A 281 3.08 -23.10 9.59
CA SER A 281 2.13 -22.68 8.57
C SER A 281 2.77 -22.69 7.20
N GLY A 282 1.99 -23.07 6.19
CA GLY A 282 2.41 -23.09 4.79
C GLY A 282 1.26 -22.74 3.85
N ARG A 283 1.58 -22.12 2.73
CA ARG A 283 0.63 -21.82 1.65
C ARG A 283 1.31 -22.05 0.31
N LEU A 284 0.59 -22.66 -0.62
CA LEU A 284 1.01 -22.85 -2.00
C LEU A 284 -0.15 -22.46 -2.92
N GLN A 285 0.13 -21.66 -3.95
CA GLN A 285 -0.87 -21.19 -4.90
C GLN A 285 -0.33 -21.20 -6.34
N GLY A 286 -1.20 -21.54 -7.29
CA GLY A 286 -1.05 -21.14 -8.69
C GLY A 286 -1.61 -19.73 -8.90
N ALA A 287 -0.99 -18.97 -9.80
CA ALA A 287 -1.34 -17.59 -10.13
C ALA A 287 -1.49 -17.44 -11.66
N TYR A 288 -2.72 -17.52 -12.16
CA TYR A 288 -3.04 -17.40 -13.58
C TYR A 288 -3.35 -15.95 -13.96
N THR A 289 -2.76 -15.49 -15.06
CA THR A 289 -2.94 -14.16 -15.66
C THR A 289 -3.51 -14.30 -17.06
N ASP A 290 -4.53 -13.50 -17.39
CA ASP A 290 -5.37 -13.76 -18.55
C ASP A 290 -4.92 -13.11 -19.87
N GLN A 291 -4.21 -11.99 -19.84
CA GLN A 291 -3.54 -11.41 -21.02
C GLN A 291 -2.21 -12.10 -21.29
N ALA A 292 -1.45 -12.41 -20.24
CA ALA A 292 -0.18 -13.13 -20.35
C ALA A 292 -0.36 -14.64 -20.66
N ASP A 293 -1.58 -15.18 -20.47
CA ASP A 293 -1.94 -16.60 -20.59
C ASP A 293 -0.93 -17.54 -19.91
N HIS A 294 -0.51 -17.17 -18.70
CA HIS A 294 0.56 -17.87 -17.99
C HIS A 294 0.15 -18.25 -16.57
N LEU A 295 0.54 -19.44 -16.14
CA LEU A 295 0.37 -19.93 -14.77
C LEU A 295 1.67 -19.76 -13.99
N GLY A 296 1.74 -18.73 -13.15
CA GLY A 296 2.78 -18.55 -12.13
C GLY A 296 2.49 -19.33 -10.85
N TYR A 297 3.38 -19.18 -9.86
CA TYR A 297 3.25 -19.83 -8.55
C TYR A 297 3.70 -18.93 -7.40
N ARG A 298 3.08 -19.12 -6.24
CA ARG A 298 3.39 -18.44 -4.98
C ARG A 298 3.45 -19.46 -3.85
N GLY A 299 4.43 -19.33 -2.98
CA GLY A 299 4.60 -20.19 -1.82
C GLY A 299 5.08 -19.42 -0.60
N SER A 300 4.60 -19.79 0.58
CA SER A 300 5.13 -19.26 1.84
C SER A 300 5.14 -20.34 2.91
N ALA A 301 6.07 -20.21 3.85
CA ALA A 301 6.19 -21.06 5.02
C ALA A 301 6.60 -20.22 6.23
N LEU A 302 6.08 -20.57 7.39
CA LEU A 302 6.40 -19.97 8.68
C LEU A 302 6.54 -21.07 9.72
N ILE A 303 7.57 -20.96 10.55
CA ILE A 303 7.75 -21.76 11.75
C ILE A 303 7.96 -20.82 12.93
N SER A 304 7.26 -21.09 14.02
CA SER A 304 7.43 -20.40 15.29
C SER A 304 7.49 -21.41 16.43
N LYS A 305 8.42 -21.21 17.36
CA LYS A 305 8.53 -21.97 18.60
C LYS A 305 8.57 -21.02 19.77
N ASN A 306 7.65 -21.17 20.71
CA ASN A 306 7.54 -20.45 21.97
C ASN A 306 7.95 -21.38 23.12
N PHE A 307 9.05 -21.07 23.78
CA PHE A 307 9.58 -21.79 24.93
C PHE A 307 9.09 -21.13 26.22
N ASP A 308 8.01 -21.70 26.77
CA ASP A 308 7.43 -21.35 28.08
C ASP A 308 7.12 -19.85 28.26
N ASP A 309 6.71 -19.15 27.18
CA ASP A 309 6.43 -17.70 27.15
C ASP A 309 7.62 -16.79 27.54
N ARG A 310 8.82 -17.37 27.66
CA ARG A 310 10.06 -16.67 28.05
C ARG A 310 11.01 -16.47 26.90
N PHE A 311 11.10 -17.41 25.96
CA PHE A 311 11.94 -17.27 24.79
C PHE A 311 11.19 -17.78 23.56
N GLY A 312 11.29 -17.08 22.44
CA GLY A 312 10.55 -17.43 21.24
C GLY A 312 11.39 -17.16 20.00
N VAL A 313 11.27 -18.07 19.02
CA VAL A 313 11.93 -17.95 17.71
C VAL A 313 10.89 -18.07 16.63
N LEU A 314 10.90 -17.16 15.67
CA LEU A 314 10.09 -17.19 14.47
C LEU A 314 10.97 -17.06 13.24
N ALA A 315 10.73 -17.88 12.23
CA ALA A 315 11.31 -17.76 10.91
C ALA A 315 10.24 -17.94 9.84
N SER A 316 10.31 -17.16 8.76
CA SER A 316 9.42 -17.32 7.62
C SER A 316 10.11 -16.98 6.30
N ILE A 317 9.61 -17.63 5.25
CA ILE A 317 10.02 -17.45 3.87
C ILE A 317 8.78 -17.30 3.00
N ALA A 318 8.83 -16.38 2.05
CA ALA A 318 7.83 -16.25 1.00
C ALA A 318 8.54 -16.11 -0.35
N TYR A 319 8.07 -16.85 -1.34
CA TYR A 319 8.56 -16.81 -2.71
C TYR A 319 7.40 -16.72 -3.70
N SER A 320 7.53 -15.89 -4.72
CA SER A 320 6.60 -15.85 -5.85
C SER A 320 7.35 -15.74 -7.16
N ASN A 321 6.79 -16.36 -8.21
CA ASN A 321 7.19 -16.20 -9.60
C ASN A 321 5.92 -16.03 -10.43
N THR A 322 5.69 -14.81 -10.89
CA THR A 322 4.47 -14.44 -11.62
C THR A 322 4.83 -13.82 -12.96
N HIS A 323 3.94 -13.98 -13.93
CA HIS A 323 4.13 -13.50 -15.29
C HIS A 323 2.88 -12.72 -15.70
N THR A 324 3.02 -11.44 -16.05
CA THR A 324 1.89 -10.54 -16.34
C THR A 324 2.15 -9.78 -17.64
N GLN A 325 1.09 -9.42 -18.34
CA GLN A 325 1.17 -8.56 -19.52
C GLN A 325 0.28 -7.33 -19.34
N GLY A 326 0.83 -6.16 -19.67
CA GLY A 326 0.11 -4.90 -19.68
C GLY A 326 0.19 -4.23 -21.05
N GLN A 327 -0.79 -3.37 -21.33
CA GLN A 327 -0.92 -2.70 -22.62
C GLN A 327 -1.35 -1.25 -22.42
N SER A 328 -0.68 -0.31 -23.09
CA SER A 328 -1.01 1.11 -22.97
C SER A 328 -1.00 1.86 -24.29
N PHE A 329 -1.86 2.86 -24.40
CA PHE A 329 -1.82 3.93 -25.40
C PHE A 329 -1.27 5.21 -24.76
N ASP A 330 -0.49 6.00 -25.51
CA ASP A 330 0.03 7.30 -25.11
C ASP A 330 0.05 8.28 -26.29
N SER A 331 -0.44 9.50 -26.09
CA SER A 331 -0.54 10.55 -27.12
C SER A 331 0.72 11.41 -27.28
N GLY A 332 1.73 11.21 -26.41
CA GLY A 332 2.93 12.04 -26.30
C GLY A 332 2.67 13.48 -25.87
N GLY A 333 1.51 13.75 -25.27
CA GLY A 333 1.06 15.10 -24.97
C GLY A 333 0.25 15.73 -26.09
N TRP A 334 -0.11 16.99 -25.86
CA TRP A 334 -0.87 17.81 -26.80
C TRP A 334 -0.13 19.13 -26.98
N THR A 335 -0.16 19.67 -28.19
CA THR A 335 0.50 20.94 -28.52
C THR A 335 -0.51 21.87 -29.17
N ARG A 336 -0.44 23.16 -28.81
CA ARG A 336 -1.23 24.23 -29.44
C ARG A 336 -0.77 24.49 -30.87
N THR A 337 -1.70 24.74 -31.78
CA THR A 337 -1.45 25.06 -33.19
C THR A 337 -2.45 26.11 -33.69
N ASP A 338 -2.00 26.91 -34.65
CA ASP A 338 -2.79 27.95 -35.31
C ASP A 338 -2.87 27.71 -36.84
N ALA A 339 -2.56 26.49 -37.29
CA ALA A 339 -2.37 26.14 -38.70
C ALA A 339 -3.23 24.91 -39.09
N ILE A 340 -4.44 24.84 -38.52
CA ILE A 340 -5.42 23.79 -38.79
C ILE A 340 -6.79 24.47 -38.92
N ASP A 341 -7.49 24.21 -40.02
CA ASP A 341 -8.92 24.46 -40.19
C ASP A 341 -9.71 23.31 -39.53
N GLY A 342 -10.33 23.59 -38.38
CA GLY A 342 -11.01 22.60 -37.56
C GLY A 342 -12.53 22.59 -37.72
N ASP A 343 -13.12 23.61 -38.36
CA ASP A 343 -14.55 23.71 -38.65
C ASP A 343 -14.91 23.50 -40.14
N GLY A 344 -13.88 23.43 -41.01
CA GLY A 344 -13.99 23.15 -42.43
C GLY A 344 -14.41 24.35 -43.27
N ASP A 345 -14.26 25.58 -42.78
CA ASP A 345 -14.63 26.80 -43.50
C ASP A 345 -13.56 27.30 -44.50
N GLY A 346 -12.40 26.63 -44.52
CA GLY A 346 -11.25 26.94 -45.37
C GLY A 346 -10.27 27.94 -44.74
N VAL A 347 -10.42 28.30 -43.46
CA VAL A 347 -9.57 29.22 -42.71
C VAL A 347 -8.97 28.51 -41.50
N ASP A 348 -7.67 28.71 -41.25
CA ASP A 348 -7.02 28.13 -40.07
C ASP A 348 -7.59 28.73 -38.77
N ASP A 349 -7.97 27.86 -37.85
CA ASP A 349 -8.45 28.20 -36.52
C ASP A 349 -7.28 28.39 -35.54
N PRO A 350 -7.09 29.59 -34.98
CA PRO A 350 -6.03 29.81 -34.01
C PRO A 350 -6.33 29.13 -32.68
N GLY A 351 -5.33 28.46 -32.13
CA GLY A 351 -5.33 27.99 -30.76
C GLY A 351 -5.91 26.60 -30.52
N LEU A 352 -6.10 25.82 -31.58
CA LEU A 352 -6.47 24.41 -31.49
C LEU A 352 -5.37 23.58 -30.83
N PHE A 353 -5.76 22.43 -30.28
CA PHE A 353 -4.85 21.46 -29.67
C PHE A 353 -4.86 20.17 -30.49
N ARG A 354 -3.67 19.70 -30.87
CA ARG A 354 -3.48 18.42 -31.57
C ARG A 354 -2.62 17.45 -30.75
N PRO A 355 -2.79 16.13 -30.90
CA PRO A 355 -1.91 15.15 -30.28
C PRO A 355 -0.52 15.19 -30.91
N ASN A 356 0.51 14.81 -30.14
CA ASN A 356 1.89 14.78 -30.62
C ASN A 356 2.24 13.46 -31.33
N ARG A 357 1.62 12.35 -30.90
CA ARG A 357 1.86 11.02 -31.45
C ARG A 357 0.70 10.07 -31.17
N PHE A 358 0.75 8.93 -31.83
CA PHE A 358 0.09 7.71 -31.39
C PHE A 358 1.17 6.72 -30.94
N MET A 359 1.14 6.27 -29.68
CA MET A 359 2.06 5.23 -29.22
C MET A 359 1.29 4.10 -28.55
N ALA A 360 1.25 2.95 -29.22
CA ALA A 360 0.82 1.70 -28.62
C ALA A 360 2.02 1.03 -27.95
N ARG A 361 1.83 0.49 -26.75
CA ARG A 361 2.86 -0.22 -25.99
C ARG A 361 2.28 -1.50 -25.45
N ILE A 362 2.99 -2.60 -25.65
CA ILE A 362 2.74 -3.90 -25.02
C ILE A 362 3.98 -4.23 -24.22
N TYR A 363 3.80 -4.68 -22.97
CA TYR A 363 4.90 -5.12 -22.16
C TYR A 363 4.58 -6.41 -21.44
N ASP A 364 5.55 -7.28 -21.46
CA ASP A 364 5.55 -8.57 -20.81
C ASP A 364 6.51 -8.52 -19.63
N ARG A 365 6.06 -9.02 -18.49
CA ARG A 365 6.76 -8.87 -17.21
C ARG A 365 6.77 -10.17 -16.45
N ARG A 366 7.97 -10.68 -16.20
CA ARG A 366 8.22 -11.77 -15.26
C ARG A 366 8.80 -11.23 -13.97
N GLU A 367 8.20 -11.60 -12.86
CA GLU A 367 8.57 -11.07 -11.55
C GLU A 367 8.78 -12.19 -10.53
N GLN A 368 9.93 -12.12 -9.85
CA GLN A 368 10.34 -13.02 -8.79
C GLN A 368 10.52 -12.24 -7.50
N ARG A 369 9.80 -12.62 -6.44
CA ARG A 369 9.95 -12.02 -5.11
C ARG A 369 10.38 -13.09 -4.12
N LEU A 370 11.38 -12.78 -3.30
CA LEU A 370 11.81 -13.59 -2.16
C LEU A 370 11.81 -12.69 -0.92
N THR A 371 11.13 -13.11 0.14
CA THR A 371 11.19 -12.46 1.45
C THR A 371 11.58 -13.48 2.51
N LEU A 372 12.53 -13.11 3.35
CA LEU A 372 12.94 -13.83 4.55
C LEU A 372 12.67 -12.94 5.76
N ASN A 373 12.08 -13.49 6.80
CA ASN A 373 11.85 -12.79 8.06
C ASN A 373 12.22 -13.69 9.23
N SER A 374 12.83 -13.11 10.25
CA SER A 374 13.22 -13.78 11.48
C SER A 374 12.95 -12.88 12.68
N SER A 375 12.50 -13.46 13.78
CA SER A 375 12.33 -12.75 15.06
C SER A 375 12.76 -13.64 16.22
N LEU A 376 13.58 -13.09 17.11
CA LEU A 376 13.89 -13.67 18.41
C LEU A 376 13.27 -12.77 19.46
N GLN A 377 12.51 -13.35 20.39
CA GLN A 377 11.89 -12.63 21.49
C GLN A 377 12.30 -13.31 22.79
N PHE A 378 12.80 -12.53 23.73
CA PHE A 378 13.26 -13.02 25.02
C PHE A 378 12.69 -12.17 26.13
N ARG A 379 12.12 -12.79 27.14
CA ARG A 379 11.64 -12.17 28.37
C ARG A 379 12.52 -12.68 29.53
N PRO A 380 13.63 -12.00 29.85
CA PRO A 380 14.48 -12.38 30.99
C PRO A 380 13.75 -12.30 32.34
N ALA A 381 12.69 -11.50 32.41
CA ALA A 381 11.79 -11.36 33.54
C ALA A 381 10.39 -11.00 33.03
N ASP A 382 9.36 -11.11 33.87
CA ASP A 382 7.97 -10.84 33.45
C ASP A 382 7.73 -9.37 33.05
N ASN A 383 8.62 -8.48 33.49
CA ASN A 383 8.61 -7.07 33.21
C ASN A 383 9.73 -6.60 32.27
N TRP A 384 10.46 -7.52 31.65
CA TRP A 384 11.54 -7.19 30.73
C TRP A 384 11.40 -8.00 29.45
N GLU A 385 11.35 -7.33 28.31
CA GLU A 385 11.30 -7.94 26.99
C GLU A 385 12.43 -7.40 26.10
N ILE A 386 13.05 -8.30 25.33
CA ILE A 386 14.08 -8.03 24.35
C ILE A 386 13.65 -8.70 23.05
N ILE A 387 13.82 -7.99 21.93
CA ILE A 387 13.45 -8.46 20.60
C ILE A 387 14.60 -8.17 19.63
N LEU A 388 14.93 -9.16 18.81
CA LEU A 388 15.81 -9.03 17.65
C LEU A 388 15.02 -9.43 16.40
N ASP A 389 14.98 -8.52 15.41
CA ASP A 389 14.26 -8.71 14.15
C ASP A 389 15.21 -8.62 12.97
N GLY A 390 14.98 -9.49 11.98
CA GLY A 390 15.66 -9.47 10.69
C GLY A 390 14.65 -9.62 9.56
N THR A 391 14.80 -8.81 8.51
CA THR A 391 14.03 -8.97 7.26
C THR A 391 14.93 -8.72 6.06
N TYR A 392 14.91 -9.65 5.12
CA TYR A 392 15.56 -9.53 3.82
C TYR A 392 14.50 -9.69 2.74
N SER A 393 14.50 -8.82 1.73
CA SER A 393 13.68 -8.99 0.55
C SER A 393 14.47 -8.74 -0.74
N ARG A 394 14.12 -9.51 -1.78
CA ARG A 394 14.65 -9.37 -3.14
C ARG A 394 13.49 -9.42 -4.11
N LEU A 395 13.40 -8.43 -4.98
CA LEU A 395 12.51 -8.40 -6.13
C LEU A 395 13.37 -8.36 -7.39
N LYS A 396 13.24 -9.36 -8.25
CA LYS A 396 13.82 -9.36 -9.60
C LYS A 396 12.67 -9.32 -10.59
N ARG A 397 12.72 -8.36 -11.51
CA ARG A 397 11.73 -8.18 -12.56
C ARG A 397 12.46 -8.14 -13.90
N GLU A 398 12.10 -9.05 -14.77
CA GLU A 398 12.45 -9.01 -16.18
C GLU A 398 11.25 -8.42 -16.91
N ARG A 399 11.49 -7.39 -17.72
CA ARG A 399 10.44 -6.74 -18.48
C ARG A 399 10.92 -6.47 -19.88
N ASN A 400 10.20 -7.01 -20.85
CA ASN A 400 10.35 -6.66 -22.24
C ASN A 400 9.18 -5.77 -22.64
N SER A 401 9.45 -4.73 -23.40
CA SER A 401 8.39 -3.88 -23.97
C SER A 401 8.59 -3.72 -25.47
N ALA A 402 7.50 -3.64 -26.21
CA ALA A 402 7.48 -3.18 -27.58
C ALA A 402 6.54 -1.98 -27.70
N ASN A 403 7.05 -0.88 -28.24
CA ASN A 403 6.28 0.31 -28.54
C ASN A 403 6.18 0.47 -30.06
N TYR A 404 4.97 0.74 -30.53
CA TYR A 404 4.68 1.11 -31.90
C TYR A 404 4.29 2.59 -31.90
N GLN A 405 5.26 3.45 -32.24
CA GLN A 405 5.13 4.91 -32.15
C GLN A 405 5.00 5.54 -33.53
N ILE A 406 4.03 6.44 -33.69
CA ILE A 406 3.81 7.25 -34.88
C ILE A 406 3.83 8.72 -34.47
N LEU A 407 4.84 9.45 -34.91
CA LEU A 407 5.01 10.87 -34.59
C LEU A 407 4.25 11.73 -35.60
N PHE A 408 3.37 12.60 -35.11
CA PHE A 408 2.56 13.52 -35.91
C PHE A 408 3.34 14.81 -36.17
N ASN A 409 4.27 14.73 -37.13
CA ASN A 409 5.27 15.77 -37.40
C ASN A 409 4.82 16.88 -38.36
N ASN A 410 3.83 16.64 -39.22
CA ASN A 410 3.31 17.65 -40.17
C ASN A 410 1.86 18.04 -39.86
N ASN A 411 1.24 18.76 -40.79
CA ASN A 411 -0.11 19.28 -40.68
C ASN A 411 -1.17 18.18 -40.82
N ASP A 412 -2.30 18.48 -40.20
CA ASP A 412 -3.54 17.73 -40.25
C ASP A 412 -4.42 18.28 -41.39
N VAL A 413 -5.10 17.41 -42.14
CA VAL A 413 -6.07 17.76 -43.19
C VAL A 413 -7.42 17.12 -42.89
N ASP A 414 -8.51 17.77 -43.30
CA ASP A 414 -9.88 17.37 -42.95
C ASP A 414 -10.07 17.22 -41.43
N ALA A 415 -9.40 18.10 -40.68
CA ALA A 415 -9.43 18.08 -39.23
C ALA A 415 -10.81 18.51 -38.72
N VAL A 416 -11.23 17.91 -37.61
CA VAL A 416 -12.44 18.31 -36.90
C VAL A 416 -12.06 18.63 -35.48
N ALA A 417 -12.33 19.86 -35.06
CA ALA A 417 -12.17 20.30 -33.68
C ALA A 417 -13.50 20.26 -32.92
N ASP A 418 -13.44 19.94 -31.63
CA ASP A 418 -14.58 20.10 -30.73
C ASP A 418 -14.73 21.54 -30.21
N GLU A 419 -15.81 21.81 -29.47
CA GLU A 419 -16.10 23.12 -28.88
C GLU A 419 -15.03 23.62 -27.89
N HIS A 420 -14.14 22.73 -27.43
CA HIS A 420 -13.05 23.06 -26.53
C HIS A 420 -11.74 23.34 -27.29
N GLY A 421 -11.75 23.29 -28.62
CA GLY A 421 -10.59 23.48 -29.48
C GLY A 421 -9.67 22.25 -29.50
N THR A 422 -10.20 21.05 -29.27
CA THR A 422 -9.46 19.79 -29.37
C THR A 422 -9.67 19.18 -30.74
N VAL A 423 -8.59 18.92 -31.48
CA VAL A 423 -8.67 18.12 -32.71
C VAL A 423 -9.02 16.68 -32.36
N VAL A 424 -10.25 16.28 -32.66
CA VAL A 424 -10.79 14.95 -32.34
C VAL A 424 -10.65 13.97 -33.51
N SER A 425 -10.55 14.44 -34.74
CA SER A 425 -10.26 13.62 -35.91
C SER A 425 -9.54 14.41 -37.00
N GLY A 426 -8.84 13.72 -37.89
CA GLY A 426 -8.12 14.33 -39.00
C GLY A 426 -7.11 13.37 -39.63
N THR A 427 -6.44 13.79 -40.70
CA THR A 427 -5.35 13.05 -41.34
C THR A 427 -4.02 13.78 -41.25
N PHE A 428 -3.08 13.21 -40.49
CA PHE A 428 -1.72 13.70 -40.41
C PHE A 428 -0.90 13.23 -41.61
N THR A 429 -0.19 14.15 -42.27
CA THR A 429 0.65 13.85 -43.42
C THR A 429 2.12 13.59 -43.02
N GLY A 430 2.86 12.82 -43.83
CA GLY A 430 4.30 12.58 -43.70
C GLY A 430 4.78 12.17 -42.29
N VAL A 431 4.00 11.31 -41.62
CA VAL A 431 4.26 10.91 -40.24
C VAL A 431 5.46 9.96 -40.14
N THR A 432 6.16 9.98 -39.02
CA THR A 432 7.31 9.10 -38.80
C THR A 432 6.90 7.90 -37.95
N LEU A 433 7.04 6.70 -38.51
CA LEU A 433 6.84 5.44 -37.79
C LEU A 433 8.16 5.00 -37.12
N ARG A 434 8.12 4.71 -35.82
CA ARG A 434 9.24 4.22 -35.01
C ARG A 434 8.79 3.08 -34.10
N PRO A 435 9.07 1.83 -34.46
CA PRO A 435 9.02 0.74 -33.49
C PRO A 435 10.21 0.85 -32.52
N LEU A 436 9.96 0.61 -31.24
CA LEU A 436 10.96 0.62 -30.18
C LEU A 436 10.86 -0.68 -29.38
N ILE A 437 11.97 -1.40 -29.24
CA ILE A 437 12.04 -2.68 -28.52
C ILE A 437 12.94 -2.51 -27.30
N TYR A 438 12.42 -2.82 -26.13
CA TYR A 438 13.04 -2.52 -24.83
C TYR A 438 13.36 -3.79 -24.04
N ASP A 439 14.48 -3.74 -23.34
CA ASP A 439 14.76 -4.56 -22.14
C ASP A 439 14.88 -3.63 -20.92
N GLU A 440 14.04 -3.88 -19.91
CA GLU A 440 13.78 -3.03 -18.75
C GLU A 440 13.91 -3.80 -17.41
N PRO A 441 15.06 -4.44 -17.12
CA PRO A 441 15.17 -5.27 -15.93
C PRO A 441 15.29 -4.42 -14.67
N THR A 442 14.55 -4.79 -13.62
CA THR A 442 14.66 -4.18 -12.29
C THR A 442 15.13 -5.23 -11.30
N GLU A 443 16.10 -4.88 -10.45
CA GLU A 443 16.45 -5.68 -9.30
C GLU A 443 16.55 -4.82 -8.05
N PHE A 444 15.74 -5.14 -7.04
CA PHE A 444 15.69 -4.46 -5.76
C PHE A 444 16.03 -5.43 -4.63
N ARG A 445 16.88 -4.99 -3.71
CA ARG A 445 17.27 -5.74 -2.51
C ARG A 445 17.15 -4.84 -1.29
N SER A 446 16.49 -5.32 -0.25
CA SER A 446 16.34 -4.62 1.03
C SER A 446 16.72 -5.51 2.20
N THR A 447 17.37 -4.94 3.21
CA THR A 447 17.73 -5.61 4.46
C THR A 447 17.42 -4.67 5.62
N ASN A 448 16.72 -5.19 6.63
CA ASN A 448 16.42 -4.46 7.85
C ASN A 448 16.76 -5.34 9.04
N LEU A 449 17.51 -4.79 9.98
CA LEU A 449 17.85 -5.40 11.25
C LEU A 449 17.40 -4.46 12.36
N GLY A 450 16.85 -5.01 13.44
CA GLY A 450 16.47 -4.18 14.57
C GLY A 450 16.56 -4.91 15.89
N PHE A 451 16.85 -4.14 16.92
CA PHE A 451 16.89 -4.53 18.31
C PHE A 451 15.95 -3.62 19.09
N SER A 452 15.10 -4.18 19.93
CA SER A 452 14.34 -3.40 20.90
C SER A 452 14.34 -4.06 22.26
N THR A 453 14.33 -3.25 23.31
CA THR A 453 14.14 -3.70 24.68
C THR A 453 13.08 -2.83 25.35
N LYS A 454 12.24 -3.45 26.19
CA LYS A 454 11.26 -2.78 27.03
C LYS A 454 11.38 -3.33 28.45
N TYR A 455 11.57 -2.45 29.41
CA TYR A 455 11.56 -2.75 30.83
C TYR A 455 10.41 -1.99 31.49
N ASP A 456 9.48 -2.71 32.12
CA ASP A 456 8.30 -2.17 32.80
C ASP A 456 8.52 -2.19 34.33
N GLY A 457 9.17 -1.16 34.85
CA GLY A 457 9.27 -0.97 36.30
C GLY A 457 7.98 -0.41 36.89
N ASP A 458 7.84 -0.46 38.22
CA ASP A 458 6.63 0.03 38.89
C ASP A 458 6.37 1.52 38.61
N VAL A 459 7.41 2.35 38.67
CA VAL A 459 7.32 3.81 38.46
C VAL A 459 7.67 4.20 37.03
N VAL A 460 8.65 3.55 36.42
CA VAL A 460 9.18 3.93 35.10
C VAL A 460 9.15 2.73 34.16
N THR A 461 8.50 2.90 33.01
CA THR A 461 8.73 2.04 31.85
C THR A 461 9.83 2.66 31.00
N MET A 462 10.87 1.90 30.70
CA MET A 462 11.92 2.27 29.75
C MET A 462 11.77 1.44 28.49
N SER A 463 11.90 2.07 27.32
CA SER A 463 12.08 1.37 26.06
C SER A 463 13.24 1.95 25.26
N ALA A 464 14.00 1.09 24.61
CA ALA A 464 15.03 1.48 23.66
C ALA A 464 14.88 0.67 22.37
N ASP A 465 15.16 1.30 21.24
CA ASP A 465 15.14 0.66 19.92
C ASP A 465 16.34 1.15 19.10
N ALA A 466 16.96 0.25 18.36
CA ALA A 466 17.99 0.55 17.40
C ALA A 466 17.75 -0.27 16.12
N SER A 467 17.95 0.33 14.96
CA SER A 467 17.78 -0.35 13.69
C SER A 467 18.75 0.09 12.61
N TYR A 468 19.01 -0.83 11.69
CA TYR A 468 19.80 -0.63 10.49
C TYR A 468 18.99 -1.08 9.28
N SER A 469 18.93 -0.23 8.27
CA SER A 469 18.19 -0.47 7.04
C SER A 469 19.08 -0.20 5.84
N LYS A 470 19.05 -1.09 4.84
CA LYS A 470 19.80 -0.96 3.59
C LYS A 470 18.93 -1.32 2.41
N GLY A 471 18.95 -0.50 1.37
CA GLY A 471 18.30 -0.73 0.09
C GLY A 471 19.30 -0.58 -1.05
N LYS A 472 19.32 -1.50 -2.00
CA LYS A 472 20.06 -1.37 -3.25
C LYS A 472 19.14 -1.68 -4.41
N GLY A 473 19.27 -0.93 -5.49
CA GLY A 473 18.45 -1.12 -6.67
C GLY A 473 19.18 -0.86 -7.98
N THR A 474 18.80 -1.62 -8.99
CA THR A 474 18.93 -1.26 -10.41
C THR A 474 17.52 -1.19 -10.99
N ASP A 475 17.15 -0.13 -11.70
CA ASP A 475 15.80 0.02 -12.24
C ASP A 475 15.80 0.29 -13.75
N GLY A 476 15.36 -0.72 -14.50
CA GLY A 476 15.18 -0.73 -15.94
C GLY A 476 14.11 0.21 -16.51
N GLY A 477 13.50 1.10 -15.71
CA GLY A 477 12.35 1.91 -16.10
C GLY A 477 12.63 2.99 -17.16
N PRO A 478 11.65 3.86 -17.46
CA PRO A 478 11.81 4.93 -18.45
C PRO A 478 13.07 5.79 -18.20
N GLY A 479 13.93 5.92 -19.22
CA GLY A 479 15.21 6.62 -19.13
C GLY A 479 16.39 5.77 -18.64
N ALA A 480 16.16 4.52 -18.25
CA ALA A 480 17.17 3.59 -17.75
C ALA A 480 16.93 2.18 -18.27
N SER A 481 16.80 2.05 -19.59
CA SER A 481 16.54 0.80 -20.29
C SER A 481 17.50 0.64 -21.45
N PHE A 482 17.65 -0.59 -21.95
CA PHE A 482 18.22 -0.80 -23.27
C PHE A 482 17.09 -0.78 -24.30
N THR A 483 17.20 0.04 -25.33
CA THR A 483 16.17 0.20 -26.36
C THR A 483 16.79 0.21 -27.74
N TYR A 484 16.32 -0.67 -28.63
CA TYR A 484 16.48 -0.47 -30.06
C TYR A 484 15.38 0.44 -30.58
N VAL A 485 15.76 1.46 -31.34
CA VAL A 485 14.81 2.26 -32.11
C VAL A 485 15.04 2.04 -33.58
N VAL A 486 14.00 1.58 -34.27
CA VAL A 486 14.07 1.28 -35.70
C VAL A 486 13.14 2.20 -36.48
N VAL A 487 13.45 2.41 -37.76
CA VAL A 487 12.69 3.24 -38.69
C VAL A 487 12.51 2.53 -40.03
N PRO A 488 11.42 2.77 -40.77
CA PRO A 488 11.24 2.20 -42.11
C PRO A 488 12.32 2.68 -43.06
N ARG A 489 12.83 1.78 -43.91
CA ARG A 489 13.74 2.13 -45.02
C ARG A 489 13.04 2.94 -46.10
N ALA A 490 11.72 2.78 -46.24
CA ALA A 490 10.89 3.53 -47.18
C ALA A 490 10.71 5.01 -46.80
N GLY A 491 11.17 5.43 -45.62
CA GLY A 491 11.03 6.81 -45.13
C GLY A 491 9.73 7.04 -44.35
N ASN A 492 9.23 8.28 -44.40
CA ASN A 492 8.00 8.67 -43.71
C ASN A 492 6.76 8.04 -44.37
N VAL A 493 5.76 7.75 -43.54
CA VAL A 493 4.45 7.26 -43.98
C VAL A 493 3.64 8.44 -44.52
N THR A 494 3.00 8.27 -45.69
CA THR A 494 2.32 9.38 -46.38
C THR A 494 1.21 9.98 -45.53
N ASN A 495 0.29 9.15 -45.02
CA ASN A 495 -0.87 9.61 -44.25
C ASN A 495 -1.15 8.72 -43.03
N ALA A 496 -1.62 9.34 -41.95
CA ALA A 496 -2.19 8.68 -40.78
C ALA A 496 -3.52 9.34 -40.41
N SER A 497 -4.64 8.64 -40.64
CA SER A 497 -5.96 9.12 -40.23
C SER A 497 -6.20 8.74 -38.78
N TYR A 498 -6.44 9.76 -37.95
CA TYR A 498 -6.68 9.69 -36.53
C TYR A 498 -8.15 10.03 -36.25
N ASP A 499 -8.81 9.27 -35.37
CA ASP A 499 -10.16 9.58 -34.92
C ASP A 499 -10.41 9.15 -33.47
N PHE A 500 -10.74 10.12 -32.63
CA PHE A 500 -11.12 9.94 -31.23
C PHE A 500 -12.52 10.49 -30.91
N SER A 501 -13.33 10.82 -31.93
CA SER A 501 -14.69 11.35 -31.77
C SER A 501 -15.60 10.45 -30.93
N SER A 502 -15.37 9.13 -30.96
CA SER A 502 -16.13 8.13 -30.18
C SER A 502 -15.75 8.03 -28.69
N GLY A 503 -14.65 8.65 -28.24
CA GLY A 503 -14.24 8.68 -26.83
C GLY A 503 -13.84 7.32 -26.24
N GLY A 504 -13.37 6.39 -27.08
CA GLY A 504 -12.96 5.03 -26.71
C GLY A 504 -11.75 4.96 -25.75
N PRO A 505 -11.23 3.75 -25.47
CA PRO A 505 -9.99 3.60 -24.69
C PRO A 505 -8.74 3.93 -25.51
N VAL A 506 -8.79 3.87 -26.84
CA VAL A 506 -7.69 4.15 -27.76
C VAL A 506 -8.30 4.87 -28.97
N PRO A 507 -7.65 5.92 -29.52
CA PRO A 507 -8.07 6.53 -30.78
C PRO A 507 -8.00 5.54 -31.94
N ASN A 508 -8.98 5.59 -32.84
CA ASN A 508 -8.91 4.90 -34.13
C ASN A 508 -7.73 5.46 -34.93
N LEU A 509 -7.08 4.58 -35.69
CA LEU A 509 -5.90 4.95 -36.45
C LEU A 509 -5.73 4.05 -37.69
N SER A 510 -5.70 4.65 -38.87
CA SER A 510 -5.30 4.00 -40.11
C SER A 510 -4.05 4.64 -40.69
N LEU A 511 -3.21 3.84 -41.35
CA LEU A 511 -1.98 4.30 -41.98
C LEU A 511 -1.99 3.96 -43.46
N ASP A 512 -1.59 4.91 -44.30
CA ASP A 512 -1.33 4.71 -45.73
C ASP A 512 0.16 4.48 -45.96
N THR A 513 0.57 3.20 -45.96
CA THR A 513 1.96 2.77 -46.09
C THR A 513 2.20 2.10 -47.45
N ASN A 514 3.32 2.44 -48.10
CA ASN A 514 3.80 1.77 -49.31
C ASN A 514 4.68 0.53 -49.03
N PHE A 515 4.75 0.08 -47.78
CA PHE A 515 5.51 -1.10 -47.32
C PHE A 515 4.67 -1.90 -46.30
N ASP A 516 5.07 -3.15 -46.04
CA ASP A 516 4.47 -3.95 -44.97
C ASP A 516 5.06 -3.54 -43.62
N ARG A 517 4.25 -2.87 -42.80
CA ARG A 517 4.62 -2.39 -41.46
C ARG A 517 4.87 -3.48 -40.43
N ASN A 518 4.52 -4.73 -40.74
CA ASN A 518 4.73 -5.88 -39.87
C ASN A 518 5.88 -6.78 -40.36
N ASP A 519 6.54 -6.45 -41.48
CA ASP A 519 7.74 -7.13 -41.96
C ASP A 519 9.00 -6.48 -41.37
N PRO A 520 9.72 -7.15 -40.44
CA PRO A 520 10.94 -6.60 -39.84
C PRO A 520 12.03 -6.27 -40.87
N ALA A 521 12.07 -6.96 -42.02
CA ALA A 521 13.08 -6.72 -43.06
C ALA A 521 12.94 -5.34 -43.74
N GLN A 522 11.84 -4.62 -43.51
CA GLN A 522 11.64 -3.26 -44.03
C GLN A 522 12.20 -2.16 -43.13
N TYR A 523 12.81 -2.52 -42.00
CA TYR A 523 13.30 -1.58 -41.00
C TYR A 523 14.83 -1.59 -40.87
N GLN A 524 15.37 -0.45 -40.40
CA GLN A 524 16.78 -0.25 -40.10
C GLN A 524 16.96 0.45 -38.75
N LEU A 525 18.15 0.36 -38.16
CA LEU A 525 18.48 1.00 -36.90
C LEU A 525 18.48 2.52 -37.08
N ALA A 526 17.86 3.23 -36.14
CA ALA A 526 18.00 4.67 -36.00
C ALA A 526 19.01 5.01 -34.88
N SER A 527 18.79 4.42 -33.70
CA SER A 527 19.60 4.67 -32.50
C SER A 527 19.39 3.58 -31.46
N ILE A 528 20.34 3.46 -30.55
CA ILE A 528 20.19 2.72 -29.30
C ILE A 528 20.02 3.73 -28.17
N PHE A 529 19.10 3.49 -27.24
CA PHE A 529 19.14 4.12 -25.92
C PHE A 529 19.65 3.10 -24.92
N ASP A 530 20.68 3.44 -24.15
CA ASP A 530 21.24 2.56 -23.14
C ASP A 530 21.46 3.32 -21.84
N GLY A 531 20.70 2.99 -20.80
CA GLY A 531 20.82 3.58 -19.48
C GLY A 531 20.54 2.58 -18.37
N ASP A 532 20.98 2.92 -17.16
CA ASP A 532 20.69 2.13 -15.96
C ASP A 532 20.52 3.10 -14.78
N ASN A 533 19.53 2.85 -13.93
CA ASN A 533 19.31 3.64 -12.71
C ASN A 533 19.86 2.84 -11.54
N ILE A 534 20.89 3.36 -10.88
CA ILE A 534 21.48 2.69 -9.72
C ILE A 534 21.18 3.47 -8.46
N THR A 535 20.80 2.76 -7.40
CA THR A 535 20.51 3.33 -6.09
C THR A 535 21.19 2.54 -4.97
N ASN A 536 21.67 3.25 -3.96
CA ASN A 536 22.26 2.65 -2.76
C ASN A 536 21.93 3.51 -1.53
N ASN A 537 21.00 3.00 -0.73
CA ASN A 537 20.44 3.70 0.41
C ASN A 537 20.81 2.94 1.68
N SER A 538 21.18 3.67 2.73
CA SER A 538 21.39 3.08 4.05
C SER A 538 20.94 4.03 5.14
N GLY A 539 20.58 3.48 6.30
CA GLY A 539 20.22 4.30 7.44
C GLY A 539 20.35 3.59 8.76
N TYR A 540 20.47 4.42 9.78
CA TYR A 540 20.58 4.04 11.18
C TYR A 540 19.55 4.85 11.94
N ASP A 541 18.83 4.19 12.84
CA ASP A 541 17.84 4.82 13.69
C ASP A 541 17.99 4.31 15.11
N GLY A 542 17.92 5.21 16.08
CA GLY A 542 18.00 4.87 17.50
C GLY A 542 17.09 5.76 18.32
N ARG A 543 16.39 5.18 19.30
CA ARG A 543 15.56 5.93 20.25
C ARG A 543 15.60 5.33 21.64
N VAL A 544 15.39 6.20 22.62
CA VAL A 544 15.19 5.83 24.02
C VAL A 544 14.03 6.65 24.57
N ASP A 545 13.10 5.98 25.23
CA ASP A 545 11.87 6.53 25.78
C ASP A 545 11.72 6.10 27.23
N PHE A 546 11.24 7.03 28.07
CA PHE A 546 10.89 6.79 29.46
C PHE A 546 9.47 7.26 29.70
N ASP A 547 8.60 6.38 30.20
CA ASP A 547 7.25 6.69 30.64
C ASP A 547 7.19 6.62 32.17
N ILE A 548 7.06 7.79 32.79
CA ILE A 548 7.14 7.98 34.24
C ILE A 548 5.71 8.09 34.77
N ARG A 549 5.24 7.06 35.46
CA ARG A 549 3.89 7.01 36.05
C ARG A 549 3.80 7.97 37.22
N THR A 550 2.66 8.62 37.37
CA THR A 550 2.43 9.63 38.41
C THR A 550 1.10 9.41 39.10
N ASP A 551 1.04 9.74 40.39
CA ASP A 551 -0.21 9.78 41.17
C ASP A 551 -0.75 11.22 41.30
N TRP A 552 -0.37 12.12 40.39
CA TRP A 552 -0.64 13.56 40.43
C TRP A 552 -2.04 13.92 39.88
N GLY A 553 -3.07 13.24 40.40
CA GLY A 553 -4.46 13.48 40.02
C GLY A 553 -4.75 13.11 38.57
N LEU A 554 -5.10 14.11 37.74
CA LEU A 554 -5.44 13.93 36.32
C LEU A 554 -4.27 13.39 35.50
N LEU A 555 -3.03 13.66 35.91
CA LEU A 555 -1.84 13.23 35.20
C LEU A 555 -1.52 11.78 35.57
N SER A 556 -1.61 10.90 34.57
CA SER A 556 -1.33 9.46 34.74
C SER A 556 0.14 9.11 34.48
N SER A 557 0.78 9.81 33.53
CA SER A 557 2.22 9.68 33.31
C SER A 557 2.82 10.85 32.52
N ILE A 558 4.13 10.99 32.62
CA ILE A 558 4.95 11.88 31.79
C ILE A 558 5.92 11.01 30.99
N GLN A 559 5.87 11.13 29.67
CA GLN A 559 6.81 10.48 28.78
C GLN A 559 7.82 11.48 28.23
N VAL A 560 9.09 11.09 28.25
CA VAL A 560 10.19 11.82 27.63
C VAL A 560 11.00 10.87 26.77
N GLY A 561 11.55 11.36 25.67
CA GLY A 561 12.41 10.53 24.84
C GLY A 561 13.24 11.32 23.85
N SER A 562 14.23 10.63 23.30
CA SER A 562 15.11 11.14 22.25
C SER A 562 15.20 10.15 21.11
N ARG A 563 15.43 10.68 19.91
CA ARG A 563 15.63 9.88 18.69
C ARG A 563 16.71 10.51 17.83
N TYR A 564 17.56 9.66 17.25
CA TYR A 564 18.52 10.03 16.23
C TYR A 564 18.33 9.13 15.01
N GLU A 565 18.27 9.75 13.83
CA GLU A 565 18.18 9.04 12.55
C GLU A 565 19.21 9.60 11.57
N LYS A 566 19.91 8.71 10.88
CA LYS A 566 20.80 9.04 9.77
C LYS A 566 20.35 8.30 8.53
N ILE A 567 20.17 9.02 7.43
CA ILE A 567 19.87 8.46 6.11
C ILE A 567 20.97 8.89 5.15
N LYS A 568 21.53 7.91 4.45
CA LYS A 568 22.42 8.12 3.31
C LYS A 568 21.71 7.65 2.05
N PHE A 569 21.59 8.53 1.07
CA PHE A 569 20.96 8.26 -0.21
C PHE A 569 21.95 8.52 -1.33
N TYR A 570 22.09 7.55 -2.22
CA TYR A 570 22.88 7.68 -3.43
C TYR A 570 22.07 7.19 -4.61
N SER A 571 22.04 7.96 -5.69
CA SER A 571 21.51 7.52 -6.98
C SER A 571 22.30 8.08 -8.15
N GLU A 572 22.38 7.32 -9.24
CA GLU A 572 22.86 7.75 -10.54
C GLU A 572 21.91 7.25 -11.65
N SER A 573 21.82 8.00 -12.73
CA SER A 573 20.97 7.71 -13.90
C SER A 573 21.71 8.03 -15.21
N PRO A 574 22.86 7.38 -15.48
CA PRO A 574 23.59 7.55 -16.74
C PRO A 574 22.76 7.09 -17.94
N GLN A 575 22.83 7.84 -19.04
CA GLN A 575 22.15 7.52 -20.28
C GLN A 575 23.07 7.79 -21.48
N SER A 576 23.25 6.77 -22.32
CA SER A 576 23.98 6.82 -23.59
C SER A 576 22.99 6.68 -24.75
N VAL A 577 23.24 7.38 -25.87
CA VAL A 577 22.39 7.30 -27.06
C VAL A 577 23.23 7.15 -28.34
N PRO A 578 23.85 5.98 -28.59
CA PRO A 578 24.57 5.72 -29.83
C PRO A 578 23.65 5.86 -31.05
N SER A 579 24.09 6.58 -32.08
CA SER A 579 23.38 6.66 -33.36
C SER A 579 23.73 5.47 -34.25
N ALA A 580 22.85 5.10 -35.17
CA ALA A 580 23.16 4.07 -36.17
C ALA A 580 24.46 4.38 -36.93
N ALA A 581 24.67 5.65 -37.30
CA ALA A 581 25.89 6.11 -37.96
C ALA A 581 27.17 5.84 -37.14
N SER A 582 27.11 5.99 -35.81
CA SER A 582 28.25 5.69 -34.93
C SER A 582 28.56 4.20 -34.81
N LEU A 583 27.61 3.34 -35.18
CA LEU A 583 27.71 1.88 -35.04
C LEU A 583 28.01 1.17 -36.37
N LEU A 584 27.99 1.86 -37.51
CA LEU A 584 28.19 1.24 -38.83
C LEU A 584 29.47 0.39 -38.90
N ALA A 585 30.58 0.88 -38.35
CA ALA A 585 31.87 0.20 -38.42
C ALA A 585 31.89 -1.21 -37.79
N VAL A 586 30.94 -1.50 -36.89
CA VAL A 586 30.81 -2.79 -36.20
C VAL A 586 29.48 -3.50 -36.51
N GLY A 587 28.46 -2.75 -36.92
CA GLY A 587 27.09 -3.22 -37.07
C GLY A 587 26.65 -3.59 -38.49
N ASP A 588 27.23 -2.94 -39.49
CA ASP A 588 26.92 -3.18 -40.91
C ASP A 588 27.77 -4.36 -41.39
N LYS A 589 27.14 -5.54 -41.52
CA LYS A 589 27.85 -6.80 -41.84
C LYS A 589 28.02 -6.99 -43.34
N ASN A 590 27.15 -6.38 -44.14
CA ASN A 590 27.11 -6.55 -45.58
C ASN A 590 27.77 -5.38 -46.34
N GLY A 591 28.06 -4.27 -45.67
CA GLY A 591 28.72 -3.08 -46.19
C GLY A 591 27.83 -2.13 -46.99
N ASP A 592 26.51 -2.17 -46.80
CA ASP A 592 25.53 -1.37 -47.55
C ASP A 592 25.28 0.04 -46.97
N GLY A 593 25.93 0.35 -45.84
CA GLY A 593 25.88 1.66 -45.19
C GLY A 593 24.68 1.85 -44.26
N ILE A 594 23.91 0.80 -43.97
CA ILE A 594 22.84 0.78 -42.97
C ILE A 594 23.00 -0.41 -42.03
N ILE A 595 22.22 -0.44 -40.95
CA ILE A 595 22.16 -1.61 -40.06
C ILE A 595 20.71 -2.09 -40.12
N THR A 596 20.51 -3.18 -40.85
CA THR A 596 19.19 -3.81 -41.00
C THR A 596 18.83 -4.60 -39.75
N VAL A 597 17.55 -4.91 -39.58
CA VAL A 597 17.03 -5.64 -38.42
C VAL A 597 17.74 -6.98 -38.19
N ASP A 598 18.03 -7.74 -39.24
CA ASP A 598 18.72 -9.03 -39.15
C ASP A 598 20.21 -8.90 -38.75
N GLU A 599 20.75 -7.69 -38.83
CA GLU A 599 22.09 -7.37 -38.36
C GLU A 599 22.13 -6.94 -36.89
N MET A 600 20.97 -6.62 -36.28
CA MET A 600 20.87 -6.18 -34.88
C MET A 600 21.05 -7.35 -33.90
N PRO A 601 22.15 -7.40 -33.14
CA PRO A 601 22.42 -8.51 -32.23
C PRO A 601 21.43 -8.56 -31.06
N GLY A 602 21.03 -9.76 -30.64
CA GLY A 602 20.13 -9.95 -29.50
C GLY A 602 18.66 -9.57 -29.75
N LEU A 603 18.32 -8.96 -30.88
CA LEU A 603 16.94 -8.63 -31.26
C LEU A 603 16.21 -9.87 -31.79
N ASN A 604 14.98 -10.09 -31.32
CA ASN A 604 14.13 -11.19 -31.77
C ASN A 604 12.68 -10.73 -31.98
N TYR A 605 12.22 -10.72 -33.24
CA TYR A 605 10.81 -10.50 -33.60
C TYR A 605 10.05 -11.82 -33.56
N ASP A 606 9.70 -12.27 -32.35
CA ASP A 606 9.01 -13.53 -32.10
C ASP A 606 7.47 -13.40 -32.06
N ASN A 607 6.93 -12.19 -32.24
CA ASN A 607 5.51 -11.87 -32.05
C ASN A 607 4.94 -12.36 -30.71
N SER A 608 5.79 -12.55 -29.69
CA SER A 608 5.37 -12.96 -28.34
C SER A 608 4.39 -11.98 -27.70
N MET A 609 4.41 -10.73 -28.14
CA MET A 609 3.57 -9.62 -27.68
C MET A 609 2.57 -9.20 -28.78
N SER A 610 1.56 -10.01 -29.06
CA SER A 610 0.56 -9.74 -30.12
C SER A 610 -0.77 -9.20 -29.59
N SER A 611 -1.59 -8.64 -30.49
CA SER A 611 -2.97 -8.18 -30.24
C SER A 611 -3.12 -7.06 -29.21
N PHE A 612 -2.95 -5.82 -29.66
CA PHE A 612 -3.14 -4.61 -28.85
C PHE A 612 -4.62 -4.35 -28.46
N PHE A 613 -4.88 -4.15 -27.16
CA PHE A 613 -6.17 -3.91 -26.50
C PHE A 613 -7.29 -4.92 -26.85
N PRO A 614 -7.08 -6.24 -26.69
CA PRO A 614 -7.97 -7.28 -27.21
C PRO A 614 -9.41 -7.12 -26.70
N GLY A 615 -10.38 -7.13 -27.63
CA GLY A 615 -11.81 -7.01 -27.34
C GLY A 615 -12.30 -5.59 -27.02
N ALA A 616 -11.45 -4.56 -27.09
CA ALA A 616 -11.92 -3.17 -27.14
C ALA A 616 -12.59 -2.88 -28.50
N SER A 617 -13.61 -2.03 -28.54
CA SER A 617 -14.18 -1.51 -29.78
C SER A 617 -13.24 -0.48 -30.43
N GLY A 618 -13.36 -0.28 -31.74
CA GLY A 618 -12.58 0.71 -32.51
C GLY A 618 -11.59 0.10 -33.48
N ASP A 619 -11.25 0.90 -34.50
CA ASP A 619 -10.44 0.59 -35.67
C ASP A 619 -9.03 1.17 -35.53
N PHE A 620 -8.30 0.68 -34.53
CA PHE A 620 -6.89 0.99 -34.34
C PHE A 620 -6.02 -0.27 -34.55
N PRO A 621 -4.72 -0.11 -34.89
CA PRO A 621 -3.85 -1.23 -35.21
C PRO A 621 -3.76 -2.22 -34.05
N ARG A 622 -4.08 -3.49 -34.33
CA ARG A 622 -4.03 -4.60 -33.36
C ARG A 622 -2.75 -5.40 -33.47
N ASP A 623 -2.33 -5.62 -34.72
CA ASP A 623 -1.08 -6.25 -35.06
C ASP A 623 -0.01 -5.18 -35.20
N LEU A 624 0.97 -5.23 -34.31
CA LEU A 624 2.07 -4.29 -34.20
C LEU A 624 3.36 -5.08 -34.36
N LEU A 625 4.38 -4.46 -34.96
CA LEU A 625 5.73 -5.00 -34.95
C LEU A 625 6.27 -5.05 -33.52
N THR A 626 6.38 -6.25 -32.95
CA THR A 626 6.83 -6.47 -31.56
C THR A 626 7.92 -7.53 -31.48
N GLY A 627 8.77 -7.42 -30.47
CA GLY A 627 9.87 -8.33 -30.25
C GLY A 627 10.51 -8.12 -28.89
N THR A 628 11.55 -8.90 -28.63
CA THR A 628 12.37 -8.84 -27.41
C THR A 628 13.81 -8.51 -27.77
N VAL A 629 14.58 -8.02 -26.81
CA VAL A 629 16.02 -7.76 -27.00
C VAL A 629 16.80 -8.29 -25.82
N ASP A 630 17.89 -9.01 -26.09
CA ASP A 630 18.94 -9.29 -25.12
C ASP A 630 19.98 -8.16 -25.15
N LYS A 631 19.94 -7.30 -24.14
CA LYS A 631 20.83 -6.14 -24.07
C LYS A 631 22.30 -6.51 -23.90
N ASP A 632 22.61 -7.63 -23.25
CA ASP A 632 23.99 -8.00 -22.96
C ASP A 632 24.64 -8.50 -24.25
N VAL A 633 23.92 -9.30 -25.05
CA VAL A 633 24.33 -9.68 -26.42
C VAL A 633 24.51 -8.45 -27.30
N ALA A 634 23.57 -7.51 -27.25
CA ALA A 634 23.64 -6.27 -28.02
C ALA A 634 24.87 -5.41 -27.65
N ARG A 635 25.13 -5.23 -26.35
CA ARG A 635 26.28 -4.46 -25.85
C ARG A 635 27.60 -5.09 -26.24
N ASP A 636 27.74 -6.40 -26.06
CA ASP A 636 28.97 -7.12 -26.39
C ASP A 636 29.31 -7.01 -27.88
N ALA A 637 28.31 -7.18 -28.75
CA ALA A 637 28.50 -7.12 -30.19
C ALA A 637 28.80 -5.70 -30.70
N PHE A 638 28.18 -4.67 -30.11
CA PHE A 638 28.40 -3.27 -30.49
C PHE A 638 29.57 -2.61 -29.73
N GLY A 639 30.18 -3.28 -28.75
CA GLY A 639 31.24 -2.71 -27.92
C GLY A 639 30.75 -1.57 -27.01
N LEU A 640 29.49 -1.61 -26.56
CA LEU A 640 28.91 -0.58 -25.71
C LEU A 640 29.28 -0.80 -24.25
N PRO A 641 29.80 0.22 -23.54
CA PRO A 641 30.10 0.09 -22.12
C PRO A 641 28.81 0.00 -21.29
N ILE A 642 28.88 -0.70 -20.14
CA ILE A 642 27.79 -0.68 -19.16
C ILE A 642 27.61 0.77 -18.66
N PRO A 643 26.42 1.37 -18.78
CA PRO A 643 26.20 2.76 -18.37
C PRO A 643 26.49 2.96 -16.88
N ARG A 644 27.52 3.76 -16.59
CA ARG A 644 27.86 4.29 -15.25
C ARG A 644 28.08 5.80 -15.34
N ALA A 645 27.79 6.54 -14.28
CA ALA A 645 27.91 8.00 -14.33
C ALA A 645 29.34 8.48 -14.67
N ASP A 646 30.36 7.71 -14.34
CA ASP A 646 31.77 8.00 -14.65
C ASP A 646 32.24 7.53 -16.03
N THR A 647 31.45 6.71 -16.73
CA THR A 647 31.79 6.14 -18.05
C THR A 647 31.09 6.81 -19.23
N ILE A 648 29.95 7.47 -18.98
CA ILE A 648 29.14 8.10 -20.02
C ILE A 648 29.36 9.63 -20.01
N PRO A 649 29.52 10.29 -21.17
CA PRO A 649 29.61 11.75 -21.24
C PRO A 649 28.41 12.43 -20.59
N LEU A 650 28.65 13.47 -19.78
CA LEU A 650 27.64 14.11 -18.95
C LEU A 650 26.97 13.16 -17.94
N GLY A 651 27.43 11.92 -17.74
CA GLY A 651 26.80 10.96 -16.84
C GLY A 651 26.80 11.42 -15.37
N ARG A 652 27.84 12.17 -14.96
CA ARG A 652 28.02 12.61 -13.57
C ARG A 652 26.95 13.58 -13.09
N VAL A 653 26.36 14.36 -13.99
CA VAL A 653 25.29 15.33 -13.67
C VAL A 653 24.01 14.66 -13.15
N SER A 654 23.87 13.36 -13.37
CA SER A 654 22.76 12.53 -12.86
C SER A 654 22.97 12.09 -11.40
N ILE A 655 24.20 12.18 -10.87
CA ILE A 655 24.52 11.74 -9.51
C ILE A 655 23.80 12.62 -8.50
N ARG A 656 23.15 11.97 -7.54
CA ARG A 656 22.58 12.58 -6.34
C ARG A 656 23.11 11.83 -5.13
N ASP A 657 23.80 12.53 -4.26
CA ASP A 657 24.30 12.00 -3.00
C ASP A 657 23.78 12.87 -1.86
N VAL A 658 23.06 12.30 -0.90
CA VAL A 658 22.40 13.05 0.18
C VAL A 658 22.62 12.33 1.51
N ASP A 659 23.31 13.00 2.41
CA ASP A 659 23.40 12.62 3.82
C ASP A 659 22.43 13.51 4.62
N GLN A 660 21.50 12.90 5.35
CA GLN A 660 20.54 13.60 6.21
C GLN A 660 20.54 13.01 7.61
N ASP A 661 20.83 13.86 8.59
CA ASP A 661 20.77 13.57 10.02
C ASP A 661 19.53 14.24 10.61
N THR A 662 18.83 13.55 11.51
CA THR A 662 17.71 14.10 12.26
C THR A 662 17.81 13.75 13.73
N LEU A 663 17.84 14.78 14.57
CA LEU A 663 17.82 14.66 16.02
C LEU A 663 16.47 15.15 16.53
N ALA A 664 15.88 14.42 17.48
CA ALA A 664 14.61 14.78 18.07
C ALA A 664 14.57 14.53 19.58
N PHE A 665 13.82 15.39 20.25
CA PHE A 665 13.48 15.28 21.68
C PHE A 665 12.00 15.56 21.84
N TYR A 666 11.36 14.89 22.79
CA TYR A 666 9.96 15.19 23.10
C TYR A 666 9.66 15.04 24.59
N VAL A 667 8.58 15.72 24.98
CA VAL A 667 7.89 15.51 26.25
C VAL A 667 6.40 15.40 25.99
N ARG A 668 5.73 14.47 26.67
CA ARG A 668 4.30 14.21 26.55
C ARG A 668 3.70 13.91 27.91
N ALA A 669 2.67 14.65 28.31
CA ALA A 669 1.84 14.34 29.45
C ALA A 669 0.66 13.46 29.00
N ASN A 670 0.41 12.36 29.71
CA ASN A 670 -0.76 11.51 29.53
C ASN A 670 -1.72 11.72 30.70
N PHE A 671 -2.99 11.98 30.41
CA PHE A 671 -4.00 12.26 31.41
C PHE A 671 -5.16 11.26 31.36
N LYS A 672 -5.72 10.99 32.54
CA LYS A 672 -6.89 10.14 32.74
C LYS A 672 -7.75 10.74 33.83
N SER A 673 -9.06 10.87 33.59
CA SER A 673 -10.03 11.40 34.55
C SER A 673 -11.43 10.94 34.17
N GLU A 674 -12.43 11.48 34.84
CA GLU A 674 -13.85 11.34 34.53
C GLU A 674 -14.49 12.74 34.44
N VAL A 675 -15.46 12.92 33.54
CA VAL A 675 -16.33 14.10 33.47
C VAL A 675 -17.76 13.62 33.69
N GLY A 676 -18.30 13.84 34.89
CA GLY A 676 -19.50 13.12 35.33
C GLY A 676 -19.21 11.62 35.44
N SER A 677 -19.98 10.78 34.76
CA SER A 677 -19.74 9.33 34.67
C SER A 677 -19.01 8.92 33.38
N MET A 678 -18.50 9.87 32.59
CA MET A 678 -17.84 9.61 31.30
C MET A 678 -16.31 9.56 31.48
N PRO A 679 -15.66 8.41 31.26
CA PRO A 679 -14.21 8.32 31.26
C PRO A 679 -13.58 9.21 30.19
N ILE A 680 -12.54 9.94 30.57
CA ILE A 680 -11.73 10.76 29.66
C ILE A 680 -10.26 10.36 29.75
N THR A 681 -9.64 10.22 28.59
CA THR A 681 -8.21 9.96 28.45
C THR A 681 -7.62 10.86 27.37
N GLY A 682 -6.32 11.13 27.44
CA GLY A 682 -5.66 11.83 26.35
C GLY A 682 -4.21 12.12 26.65
N ASN A 683 -3.60 12.86 25.75
CA ASN A 683 -2.21 13.28 25.86
C ASN A 683 -2.01 14.69 25.27
N ALA A 684 -1.02 15.39 25.79
CA ALA A 684 -0.54 16.65 25.23
C ALA A 684 0.98 16.70 25.34
N GLY A 685 1.66 17.14 24.29
CA GLY A 685 3.11 17.13 24.25
C GLY A 685 3.68 18.01 23.16
N VAL A 686 4.99 18.17 23.19
CA VAL A 686 5.76 18.87 22.18
C VAL A 686 6.97 18.05 21.79
N ARG A 687 7.23 17.98 20.48
CA ARG A 687 8.44 17.39 19.90
C ARG A 687 9.27 18.50 19.26
N TYR A 688 10.54 18.57 19.60
CA TYR A 688 11.54 19.36 18.88
C TYR A 688 12.31 18.45 17.93
N ILE A 689 12.55 18.93 16.71
CA ILE A 689 13.36 18.24 15.71
C ILE A 689 14.38 19.21 15.09
N SER A 690 15.56 18.69 14.79
CA SER A 690 16.59 19.36 14.00
C SER A 690 17.03 18.44 12.87
N ILE A 691 16.92 18.93 11.63
CA ILE A 691 17.28 18.21 10.42
C ILE A 691 18.51 18.90 9.82
N GLU A 692 19.62 18.20 9.73
CA GLU A 692 20.80 18.64 8.96
C GLU A 692 20.92 17.80 7.70
N ARG A 693 21.13 18.46 6.56
CA ARG A 693 21.26 17.81 5.26
C ARG A 693 22.48 18.32 4.52
N ILE A 694 23.25 17.40 3.95
CA ILE A 694 24.33 17.67 3.01
C ILE A 694 23.96 16.97 1.71
N SER A 695 23.72 17.76 0.66
CA SER A 695 23.47 17.26 -0.68
C SER A 695 24.68 17.53 -1.56
N SER A 696 25.19 16.51 -2.24
CA SER A 696 26.36 16.54 -3.11
C SER A 696 26.02 15.95 -4.48
N GLY A 697 26.75 16.39 -5.51
CA GLY A 697 26.60 15.89 -6.87
C GLY A 697 27.18 16.89 -7.87
N TYR A 698 26.59 17.00 -9.05
CA TYR A 698 27.19 17.72 -10.18
C TYR A 698 26.15 18.59 -10.91
N LEU A 699 26.50 19.84 -11.18
CA LEU A 699 25.72 20.73 -12.07
C LEU A 699 26.28 20.76 -13.50
N SER A 700 27.52 20.30 -13.67
CA SER A 700 28.22 20.07 -14.92
C SER A 700 29.13 18.85 -14.77
N ASP A 701 29.64 18.29 -15.86
CA ASP A 701 30.38 17.02 -15.83
C ASP A 701 31.72 17.07 -15.08
N THR A 702 32.24 18.27 -14.83
CA THR A 702 33.62 18.46 -14.35
C THR A 702 33.72 18.90 -12.90
N GLN A 703 32.69 19.56 -12.35
CA GLN A 703 32.78 20.18 -11.02
C GLN A 703 31.74 19.62 -10.05
N ALA A 704 32.23 18.95 -9.00
CA ALA A 704 31.40 18.55 -7.88
C ALA A 704 30.90 19.78 -7.11
N THR A 705 29.64 19.75 -6.70
CA THR A 705 28.96 20.80 -5.94
C THR A 705 28.31 20.17 -4.71
N ALA A 706 28.40 20.86 -3.57
CA ALA A 706 27.75 20.45 -2.33
C ALA A 706 26.96 21.62 -1.72
N SER A 707 25.86 21.30 -1.04
CA SER A 707 25.02 22.26 -0.33
C SER A 707 24.65 21.70 1.04
N LYS A 708 24.85 22.52 2.08
CA LYS A 708 24.43 22.21 3.44
C LYS A 708 23.19 23.03 3.81
N SER A 709 22.20 22.37 4.40
CA SER A 709 20.98 22.99 4.91
C SER A 709 20.66 22.49 6.33
N ARG A 710 20.05 23.34 7.14
CA ARG A 710 19.56 22.99 8.48
C ARG A 710 18.16 23.55 8.71
N PHE A 711 17.30 22.76 9.33
CA PHE A 711 15.92 23.14 9.66
C PHE A 711 15.54 22.68 11.06
N ASP A 712 14.89 23.56 11.83
CA ASP A 712 14.49 23.30 13.22
C ASP A 712 12.99 23.53 13.38
N TYR A 713 12.28 22.62 14.06
CA TYR A 713 10.83 22.70 14.24
C TYR A 713 10.38 22.31 15.65
N TRP A 714 9.33 22.98 16.11
CA TRP A 714 8.55 22.64 17.30
C TRP A 714 7.17 22.13 16.87
N LEU A 715 6.83 20.92 17.31
CA LEU A 715 5.67 20.16 16.88
C LEU A 715 4.79 19.83 18.10
N PRO A 716 3.93 20.77 18.54
CA PRO A 716 2.94 20.48 19.56
C PRO A 716 1.88 19.51 19.01
N SER A 717 1.40 18.63 19.88
CA SER A 717 0.31 17.69 19.61
C SER A 717 -0.54 17.49 20.86
N ALA A 718 -1.85 17.41 20.69
CA ALA A 718 -2.80 17.03 21.74
C ALA A 718 -3.84 16.07 21.18
N ASN A 719 -4.19 15.04 21.95
CA ASN A 719 -5.21 14.06 21.63
C ASN A 719 -6.12 13.87 22.85
N LEU A 720 -7.41 13.74 22.61
CA LEU A 720 -8.46 13.56 23.61
C LEU A 720 -9.38 12.43 23.18
N SER A 721 -9.78 11.60 24.14
CA SER A 721 -10.75 10.53 23.95
C SER A 721 -11.72 10.53 25.13
N LEU A 722 -13.00 10.67 24.81
CA LEU A 722 -14.11 10.75 25.75
C LEU A 722 -15.07 9.60 25.47
N GLU A 723 -15.26 8.73 26.46
CA GLU A 723 -16.25 7.65 26.38
C GLU A 723 -17.61 8.21 26.83
N LEU A 724 -18.44 8.59 25.86
CA LEU A 724 -19.79 9.13 26.08
C LEU A 724 -20.73 8.06 26.65
N SER A 725 -20.53 6.80 26.25
CA SER A 725 -21.16 5.61 26.84
C SER A 725 -20.28 4.37 26.56
N PRO A 726 -20.54 3.20 27.17
CA PRO A 726 -19.76 1.99 26.90
C PRO A 726 -19.69 1.55 25.42
N SER A 727 -20.62 2.06 24.60
CA SER A 727 -20.69 1.80 23.15
C SER A 727 -20.42 3.04 22.29
N LEU A 728 -20.25 4.23 22.87
CA LEU A 728 -20.11 5.48 22.10
C LEU A 728 -18.90 6.28 22.57
N MET A 729 -17.98 6.56 21.65
CA MET A 729 -16.72 7.23 21.92
C MET A 729 -16.56 8.45 21.02
N PHE A 730 -16.14 9.57 21.60
CA PHE A 730 -15.74 10.77 20.88
C PHE A 730 -14.23 10.97 21.01
N ARG A 731 -13.56 11.35 19.93
CA ARG A 731 -12.13 11.70 19.95
C ARG A 731 -11.90 13.02 19.25
N ALA A 732 -10.91 13.76 19.72
CA ALA A 732 -10.44 14.98 19.10
C ALA A 732 -8.91 15.05 19.13
N ALA A 733 -8.29 15.63 18.10
CA ALA A 733 -6.86 15.83 18.06
C ALA A 733 -6.50 17.14 17.36
N ALA A 734 -5.39 17.74 17.78
CA ALA A 734 -4.78 18.90 17.15
C ALA A 734 -3.26 18.74 17.15
N ALA A 735 -2.60 18.96 16.01
CA ALA A 735 -1.15 18.82 15.93
C ALA A 735 -0.53 19.70 14.84
N LYS A 736 0.74 20.09 15.06
CA LYS A 736 1.61 20.59 14.00
C LYS A 736 2.52 19.47 13.53
N VAL A 737 2.58 19.26 12.22
CA VAL A 737 3.34 18.16 11.60
C VAL A 737 4.28 18.67 10.53
N VAL A 738 5.35 17.91 10.29
CA VAL A 738 6.22 18.11 9.13
C VAL A 738 6.43 16.82 8.36
N ALA A 739 6.59 16.95 7.06
CA ALA A 739 7.03 15.86 6.20
C ALA A 739 8.25 16.28 5.36
N ARG A 740 9.23 15.38 5.29
CA ARG A 740 10.49 15.64 4.59
C ARG A 740 10.26 15.63 3.08
N PRO A 741 10.97 16.47 2.30
CA PRO A 741 10.93 16.37 0.84
C PRO A 741 11.56 15.03 0.38
N SER A 742 11.27 14.62 -0.85
CA SER A 742 11.92 13.46 -1.47
C SER A 742 13.44 13.66 -1.50
N LEU A 743 14.23 12.61 -1.23
CA LEU A 743 15.68 12.70 -1.30
C LEU A 743 16.19 12.95 -2.73
N ASN A 744 15.39 12.60 -3.74
CA ASN A 744 15.66 12.98 -5.14
C ASN A 744 15.56 14.49 -5.35
N ASP A 745 14.54 15.13 -4.79
CA ASP A 745 14.24 16.54 -5.04
C ASP A 745 15.26 17.46 -4.39
N VAL A 746 15.98 16.98 -3.38
CA VAL A 746 16.98 17.75 -2.62
C VAL A 746 18.42 17.45 -3.05
N GLY A 747 18.61 16.53 -4.00
CA GLY A 747 19.92 16.21 -4.56
C GLY A 747 20.51 17.37 -5.38
N VAL A 748 21.84 17.45 -5.45
CA VAL A 748 22.54 18.37 -6.36
C VAL A 748 22.75 17.64 -7.69
N SER A 749 21.84 17.82 -8.64
CA SER A 749 21.93 17.20 -9.97
C SER A 749 21.32 18.12 -11.03
N PHE A 750 21.79 18.04 -12.27
CA PHE A 750 21.21 18.76 -13.41
C PHE A 750 21.11 17.84 -14.63
N ILE A 751 19.92 17.46 -15.05
CA ILE A 751 19.71 16.54 -16.19
C ILE A 751 19.22 17.36 -17.39
N PRO A 752 20.09 17.61 -18.40
CA PRO A 752 19.70 18.35 -19.60
C PRO A 752 19.08 17.43 -20.67
N PHE A 753 18.06 17.95 -21.36
CA PHE A 753 17.55 17.41 -22.62
C PHE A 753 17.94 18.37 -23.74
N ILE A 754 19.14 18.16 -24.29
CA ILE A 754 19.81 19.11 -25.20
C ILE A 754 18.95 19.41 -26.43
N VAL A 755 18.40 18.38 -27.07
CA VAL A 755 17.59 18.52 -28.29
C VAL A 755 16.28 19.29 -28.02
N ALA A 756 15.61 19.00 -26.91
CA ALA A 756 14.36 19.65 -26.54
C ALA A 756 14.56 21.04 -25.90
N ARG A 757 15.81 21.45 -25.63
CA ARG A 757 16.16 22.65 -24.86
C ARG A 757 15.41 22.73 -23.51
N THR A 758 15.26 21.59 -22.84
CA THR A 758 14.67 21.50 -21.50
C THR A 758 15.63 20.84 -20.53
N GLY A 759 15.35 20.88 -19.24
CA GLY A 759 16.14 20.18 -18.24
C GLY A 759 15.46 20.12 -16.89
N SER A 760 15.98 19.27 -16.01
CA SER A 760 15.51 19.19 -14.62
C SER A 760 16.67 19.33 -13.64
N ARG A 761 16.43 20.03 -12.53
CA ARG A 761 17.41 20.21 -11.45
C ARG A 761 16.77 19.91 -10.10
N GLY A 762 17.55 19.39 -9.16
CA GLY A 762 17.15 19.32 -7.76
C GLY A 762 17.24 20.68 -7.04
N ASN A 763 16.79 20.73 -5.80
CA ASN A 763 16.82 21.90 -4.93
C ASN A 763 17.21 21.52 -3.49
N PRO A 764 18.51 21.56 -3.16
CA PRO A 764 19.01 21.26 -1.82
C PRO A 764 18.44 22.13 -0.70
N ALA A 765 17.94 23.32 -1.03
CA ALA A 765 17.37 24.28 -0.07
C ALA A 765 15.89 24.04 0.25
N LEU A 766 15.25 23.02 -0.35
CA LEU A 766 13.84 22.71 -0.08
C LEU A 766 13.59 22.47 1.40
N ARG A 767 12.65 23.24 1.95
CA ARG A 767 12.16 23.07 3.31
C ARG A 767 11.16 21.90 3.36
N PRO A 768 11.11 21.14 4.46
CA PRO A 768 10.02 20.22 4.76
C PRO A 768 8.63 20.86 4.62
N PHE A 769 7.67 20.03 4.19
CA PHE A 769 6.25 20.34 4.23
C PHE A 769 5.83 20.56 5.67
N GLN A 770 4.89 21.48 5.89
CA GLN A 770 4.36 21.79 7.22
C GLN A 770 2.85 21.92 7.17
N ALA A 771 2.16 21.38 8.17
CA ALA A 771 0.75 21.69 8.39
C ALA A 771 0.36 21.71 9.85
N THR A 772 -0.70 22.46 10.13
CA THR A 772 -1.50 22.34 11.35
C THR A 772 -2.75 21.55 11.01
N GLN A 773 -3.03 20.50 11.78
CA GLN A 773 -4.16 19.60 11.56
C GLN A 773 -5.06 19.50 12.77
N TYR A 774 -6.35 19.37 12.50
CA TYR A 774 -7.41 19.12 13.47
C TYR A 774 -8.25 17.94 12.99
N ASP A 775 -8.55 17.04 13.90
CA ASP A 775 -9.28 15.80 13.64
C ASP A 775 -10.31 15.58 14.75
N ALA A 776 -11.48 15.06 14.39
CA ALA A 776 -12.48 14.61 15.35
C ALA A 776 -13.17 13.34 14.85
N THR A 777 -13.48 12.41 15.75
CA THR A 777 -14.25 11.20 15.44
C THR A 777 -15.38 10.98 16.44
N LEU A 778 -16.49 10.43 15.94
CA LEU A 778 -17.56 9.85 16.73
C LEU A 778 -17.69 8.38 16.32
N GLU A 779 -17.53 7.48 17.28
CA GLU A 779 -17.39 6.04 17.09
C GLU A 779 -18.45 5.30 17.90
N TRP A 780 -19.38 4.64 17.21
CA TRP A 780 -20.46 3.87 17.82
C TRP A 780 -20.27 2.37 17.59
N TYR A 781 -20.01 1.64 18.67
CA TYR A 781 -19.77 0.20 18.73
C TYR A 781 -21.05 -0.52 19.17
N PHE A 782 -22.01 -0.65 18.26
CA PHE A 782 -23.39 -1.04 18.59
C PHE A 782 -23.63 -2.55 18.74
N ALA A 783 -22.70 -3.39 18.25
CA ALA A 783 -22.77 -4.85 18.39
C ALA A 783 -21.36 -5.46 18.23
N PRO A 784 -21.15 -6.73 18.62
CA PRO A 784 -19.90 -7.44 18.34
C PRO A 784 -19.50 -7.37 16.87
N SER A 785 -18.21 -7.15 16.61
CA SER A 785 -17.62 -6.95 15.28
C SER A 785 -18.28 -5.84 14.45
N SER A 786 -19.06 -4.94 15.06
CA SER A 786 -19.89 -3.96 14.34
C SER A 786 -19.67 -2.54 14.89
N ALA A 787 -19.49 -1.58 13.99
CA ALA A 787 -19.20 -0.20 14.33
C ALA A 787 -19.61 0.78 13.23
N LEU A 788 -20.00 1.99 13.63
CA LEU A 788 -20.16 3.15 12.77
C LEU A 788 -19.20 4.25 13.25
N THR A 789 -18.32 4.72 12.38
CA THR A 789 -17.43 5.85 12.64
C THR A 789 -17.75 7.00 11.70
N LEU A 790 -17.98 8.18 12.26
CA LEU A 790 -17.98 9.45 11.55
C LEU A 790 -16.71 10.21 11.95
N ALA A 791 -15.94 10.69 10.96
CA ALA A 791 -14.76 11.50 11.22
C ALA A 791 -14.78 12.79 10.40
N GLY A 792 -14.30 13.87 10.98
CA GLY A 792 -14.07 15.16 10.32
C GLY A 792 -12.61 15.57 10.47
N PHE A 793 -12.06 16.20 9.43
CA PHE A 793 -10.68 16.68 9.47
C PHE A 793 -10.51 18.01 8.73
N TYR A 794 -9.55 18.81 9.21
CA TYR A 794 -9.12 20.06 8.61
C TYR A 794 -7.60 20.17 8.73
N LYS A 795 -6.92 20.54 7.64
CA LYS A 795 -5.49 20.80 7.61
C LYS A 795 -5.21 22.13 6.91
N ASP A 796 -4.39 22.95 7.55
CA ASP A 796 -3.79 24.14 6.98
C ASP A 796 -2.32 23.87 6.68
N VAL A 797 -1.98 23.78 5.39
CA VAL A 797 -0.67 23.39 4.88
C VAL A 797 0.09 24.66 4.52
N SER A 798 1.10 25.03 5.30
CA SER A 798 1.84 26.29 5.09
C SER A 798 2.93 26.20 4.02
N SER A 799 3.40 24.99 3.70
CA SER A 799 4.37 24.76 2.62
C SER A 799 4.15 23.39 1.96
N PHE A 800 4.09 23.37 0.63
CA PHE A 800 4.12 22.16 -0.18
C PHE A 800 5.17 22.26 -1.28
N THR A 801 5.74 21.15 -1.74
CA THR A 801 6.64 21.15 -2.90
C THR A 801 5.83 21.14 -4.20
N ILE A 802 6.17 22.06 -5.12
CA ILE A 802 5.68 22.07 -6.50
C ILE A 802 6.86 22.12 -7.46
N ASN A 803 6.66 21.64 -8.67
CA ASN A 803 7.60 21.87 -9.75
C ASN A 803 7.27 23.19 -10.45
N THR A 804 8.29 23.98 -10.75
CA THR A 804 8.17 25.19 -11.56
C THR A 804 9.16 25.11 -12.70
N THR A 805 8.73 25.47 -13.91
CA THR A 805 9.59 25.54 -15.09
C THR A 805 9.92 26.99 -15.39
N ARG A 806 11.19 27.30 -15.64
CA ARG A 806 11.66 28.66 -15.97
C ARG A 806 12.69 28.64 -17.10
N PRO A 807 12.70 29.65 -17.98
CA PRO A 807 13.79 29.82 -18.94
C PRO A 807 15.07 30.23 -18.19
N GLU A 808 16.16 29.50 -18.37
CA GLU A 808 17.47 29.76 -17.78
C GLU A 808 18.58 29.64 -18.83
N PHE A 809 19.59 30.50 -18.74
CA PHE A 809 20.85 30.33 -19.47
C PHE A 809 21.67 29.24 -18.78
N VAL A 810 22.09 28.22 -19.53
CA VAL A 810 22.86 27.08 -18.98
C VAL A 810 24.30 27.17 -19.49
N PRO A 811 25.27 27.56 -18.63
CA PRO A 811 26.67 27.67 -19.04
C PRO A 811 27.21 26.38 -19.68
N GLY A 812 27.81 26.50 -20.87
CA GLY A 812 28.36 25.38 -21.63
C GLY A 812 27.37 24.65 -22.54
N LEU A 813 26.05 24.89 -22.43
CA LEU A 813 25.02 24.33 -23.31
C LEU A 813 24.24 25.40 -24.09
N SER A 814 24.11 26.60 -23.54
CA SER A 814 23.54 27.76 -24.23
C SER A 814 24.58 28.43 -25.13
N THR A 815 24.23 28.69 -26.39
CA THR A 815 25.12 29.32 -27.39
C THR A 815 25.02 30.85 -27.44
N GLY A 816 24.09 31.45 -26.67
CA GLY A 816 23.90 32.89 -26.59
C GLY A 816 22.86 33.30 -25.54
N PRO A 817 22.64 34.61 -25.29
CA PRO A 817 21.74 35.11 -24.25
C PRO A 817 20.27 34.72 -24.46
N ASP A 818 19.87 34.55 -25.72
CA ASP A 818 18.50 34.17 -26.10
C ASP A 818 18.32 32.65 -26.26
N ASP A 819 19.40 31.86 -26.14
CA ASP A 819 19.39 30.39 -26.20
C ASP A 819 19.13 29.80 -24.80
N LEU A 820 17.90 29.98 -24.30
CA LEU A 820 17.50 29.59 -22.95
C LEU A 820 16.94 28.17 -22.90
N PHE A 821 17.29 27.42 -21.85
CA PHE A 821 16.68 26.13 -21.54
C PHE A 821 15.47 26.31 -20.62
N GLN A 822 14.41 25.54 -20.84
CA GLN A 822 13.30 25.44 -19.89
C GLN A 822 13.65 24.46 -18.76
N ILE A 823 14.00 25.00 -17.59
CA ILE A 823 14.45 24.23 -16.44
C ILE A 823 13.32 24.02 -15.44
N THR A 824 12.97 22.76 -15.20
CA THR A 824 12.02 22.35 -14.17
C THR A 824 12.75 22.05 -12.86
N GLN A 825 12.37 22.77 -11.81
CA GLN A 825 12.94 22.61 -10.47
C GLN A 825 11.83 22.53 -9.40
N PRO A 826 11.96 21.66 -8.39
CA PRO A 826 11.05 21.66 -7.25
C PRO A 826 11.31 22.87 -6.34
N VAL A 827 10.25 23.54 -5.92
CA VAL A 827 10.26 24.73 -5.06
C VAL A 827 9.18 24.62 -3.97
N ASN A 828 9.37 25.34 -2.86
CA ASN A 828 8.34 25.45 -1.83
C ASN A 828 7.21 26.40 -2.31
N GLY A 829 6.04 25.84 -2.60
CA GLY A 829 4.78 26.52 -2.88
C GLY A 829 4.17 27.20 -1.64
N LYS A 830 3.19 28.08 -1.89
CA LYS A 830 2.51 28.93 -0.88
C LYS A 830 1.22 28.26 -0.39
N SER A 831 0.91 28.38 0.92
CA SER A 831 -0.30 27.97 1.67
C SER A 831 -1.43 27.22 0.92
N GLY A 832 -1.90 26.07 1.43
CA GLY A 832 -3.08 25.36 0.95
C GLY A 832 -3.94 24.80 2.08
N THR A 833 -5.21 24.50 1.81
CA THR A 833 -6.13 23.91 2.81
C THR A 833 -6.69 22.59 2.33
N ILE A 834 -6.89 21.65 3.26
CA ILE A 834 -7.50 20.35 2.99
C ILE A 834 -8.55 20.10 4.08
N LYS A 835 -9.78 19.81 3.68
CA LYS A 835 -10.86 19.51 4.64
C LYS A 835 -11.76 18.42 4.10
N GLY A 836 -12.40 17.69 5.00
CA GLY A 836 -13.25 16.59 4.58
C GLY A 836 -13.89 15.86 5.73
N PHE A 837 -14.61 14.80 5.37
CA PHE A 837 -15.18 13.86 6.31
C PHE A 837 -15.05 12.43 5.80
N GLU A 838 -15.02 11.49 6.73
CA GLU A 838 -14.95 10.06 6.47
C GLU A 838 -16.12 9.37 7.19
N LEU A 839 -16.68 8.37 6.53
CA LEU A 839 -17.67 7.46 7.10
C LEU A 839 -17.10 6.05 7.01
N ALA A 840 -17.15 5.30 8.11
CA ALA A 840 -16.80 3.90 8.17
C ALA A 840 -17.96 3.13 8.80
N TYR A 841 -18.45 2.11 8.12
CA TYR A 841 -19.51 1.24 8.63
C TYR A 841 -19.08 -0.21 8.50
N GLN A 842 -19.17 -0.97 9.58
CA GLN A 842 -19.01 -2.41 9.58
C GLN A 842 -20.14 -3.05 10.39
N HIS A 843 -20.72 -4.12 9.88
CA HIS A 843 -21.81 -4.83 10.54
C HIS A 843 -21.73 -6.31 10.24
N ALA A 844 -21.59 -7.12 11.29
CA ALA A 844 -21.86 -8.56 11.23
C ALA A 844 -23.38 -8.75 11.37
N LEU A 845 -24.06 -9.22 10.31
CA LEU A 845 -25.52 -9.26 10.20
C LEU A 845 -26.16 -10.42 10.98
N ARG A 846 -25.72 -10.62 12.23
CA ARG A 846 -26.18 -11.72 13.11
C ARG A 846 -27.67 -11.68 13.46
N PHE A 847 -28.33 -10.55 13.20
CA PHE A 847 -29.77 -10.42 13.41
C PHE A 847 -30.60 -11.11 12.32
N LEU A 848 -30.00 -11.48 11.19
CA LEU A 848 -30.67 -12.23 10.13
C LEU A 848 -30.83 -13.70 10.56
N PRO A 849 -31.89 -14.41 10.11
CA PRO A 849 -32.03 -15.83 10.36
C PRO A 849 -31.00 -16.63 9.55
N ALA A 850 -30.64 -17.81 10.07
CA ALA A 850 -29.76 -18.75 9.36
C ALA A 850 -30.30 -19.11 7.96
N PRO A 851 -29.43 -19.26 6.94
CA PRO A 851 -27.96 -19.21 7.02
C PRO A 851 -27.37 -17.79 6.91
N PHE A 852 -28.19 -16.73 6.88
CA PHE A 852 -27.74 -15.36 6.58
C PHE A 852 -27.12 -14.63 7.78
N ASP A 853 -27.16 -15.22 8.98
CA ASP A 853 -26.52 -14.75 10.22
C ASP A 853 -24.97 -14.72 10.13
N ASN A 854 -24.40 -15.37 9.12
CA ASN A 854 -22.98 -15.37 8.79
C ASN A 854 -22.58 -14.33 7.73
N LEU A 855 -23.52 -13.51 7.24
CA LEU A 855 -23.21 -12.38 6.38
C LEU A 855 -22.63 -11.20 7.15
N GLY A 856 -21.81 -10.41 6.48
CA GLY A 856 -21.37 -9.12 6.97
C GLY A 856 -21.04 -8.14 5.85
N ILE A 857 -21.08 -6.86 6.21
CA ILE A 857 -20.82 -5.75 5.30
C ILE A 857 -19.78 -4.84 5.92
N GLN A 858 -18.86 -4.33 5.10
CA GLN A 858 -18.01 -3.19 5.43
C GLN A 858 -18.15 -2.17 4.31
N ALA A 859 -18.36 -0.91 4.67
CA ALA A 859 -18.43 0.19 3.74
C ALA A 859 -17.60 1.34 4.29
N ASN A 860 -16.84 1.99 3.42
CA ASN A 860 -16.21 3.26 3.74
C ASN A 860 -16.46 4.29 2.64
N TYR A 861 -16.52 5.55 3.06
CA TYR A 861 -16.65 6.68 2.17
C TYR A 861 -15.75 7.81 2.67
N THR A 862 -15.12 8.52 1.75
CA THR A 862 -14.28 9.67 2.05
C THR A 862 -14.61 10.79 1.07
N PHE A 863 -14.90 11.96 1.64
CA PHE A 863 -15.01 13.21 0.92
C PHE A 863 -13.83 14.11 1.28
N VAL A 864 -13.10 14.61 0.29
CA VAL A 864 -11.98 15.54 0.51
C VAL A 864 -12.07 16.72 -0.44
N ASP A 865 -11.99 17.92 0.10
CA ASP A 865 -11.92 19.17 -0.67
C ASP A 865 -10.60 19.88 -0.33
N SER A 866 -9.87 20.30 -1.35
CA SER A 866 -8.59 20.99 -1.19
C SER A 866 -8.56 22.27 -2.00
N LYS A 867 -7.94 23.31 -1.45
CA LYS A 867 -7.69 24.58 -2.14
C LYS A 867 -6.21 24.92 -2.11
N THR A 868 -5.68 25.31 -3.25
CA THR A 868 -4.30 25.79 -3.40
C THR A 868 -4.31 27.12 -4.18
N PRO A 869 -3.24 27.93 -4.10
CA PRO A 869 -3.05 29.10 -4.93
C PRO A 869 -2.58 28.74 -6.35
N LEU A 870 -2.44 27.45 -6.67
CA LEU A 870 -2.13 27.02 -8.03
C LEU A 870 -3.35 27.26 -8.91
N VAL A 871 -3.08 27.66 -10.16
CA VAL A 871 -4.09 27.83 -11.20
C VAL A 871 -3.68 27.01 -12.41
N ASP A 872 -4.67 26.47 -13.09
CA ASP A 872 -4.47 25.88 -14.40
C ASP A 872 -4.12 27.00 -15.39
N GLU A 873 -2.98 26.91 -16.07
CA GLU A 873 -2.53 28.02 -16.92
C GLU A 873 -3.43 28.22 -18.15
N ALA A 874 -4.07 27.15 -18.66
CA ALA A 874 -4.95 27.24 -19.82
C ALA A 874 -6.31 27.87 -19.48
N THR A 875 -6.87 27.54 -18.32
CA THR A 875 -8.24 27.94 -17.92
C THR A 875 -8.27 29.01 -16.83
N GLN A 876 -7.13 29.31 -16.21
CA GLN A 876 -6.98 30.21 -15.06
C GLN A 876 -7.83 29.81 -13.83
N ARG A 877 -8.33 28.57 -13.80
CA ARG A 877 -9.13 28.04 -12.68
C ARG A 877 -8.22 27.54 -11.57
N GLY A 878 -8.64 27.75 -10.32
CA GLY A 878 -7.92 27.25 -9.14
C GLY A 878 -7.82 25.72 -9.14
N LEU A 879 -6.63 25.21 -8.85
CA LEU A 879 -6.34 23.78 -8.84
C LEU A 879 -6.43 23.19 -7.43
N PRO A 880 -6.97 21.97 -7.27
CA PRO A 880 -6.85 21.21 -6.04
C PRO A 880 -5.40 20.76 -5.83
N LEU A 881 -5.11 20.19 -4.67
CA LEU A 881 -3.84 19.52 -4.46
C LEU A 881 -3.75 18.29 -5.38
N PRO A 882 -2.64 18.10 -6.12
CA PRO A 882 -2.44 16.90 -6.93
C PRO A 882 -2.54 15.61 -6.11
N GLY A 883 -3.07 14.54 -6.73
CA GLY A 883 -3.20 13.22 -6.12
C GLY A 883 -4.43 13.05 -5.22
N LEU A 884 -5.32 14.04 -5.14
CA LEU A 884 -6.48 14.06 -4.24
C LEU A 884 -7.80 13.89 -5.01
N SER A 885 -8.48 12.76 -4.82
CA SER A 885 -9.86 12.60 -5.33
C SER A 885 -10.86 13.15 -4.35
N LYS A 886 -11.87 13.82 -4.90
CA LYS A 886 -12.94 14.40 -4.11
C LYS A 886 -13.82 13.36 -3.44
N HIS A 887 -14.06 12.23 -4.12
CA HIS A 887 -14.85 11.12 -3.61
C HIS A 887 -14.08 9.80 -3.76
N SER A 888 -14.06 9.00 -2.71
CA SER A 888 -13.63 7.60 -2.76
C SER A 888 -14.46 6.75 -1.82
N TYR A 889 -14.76 5.51 -2.21
CA TYR A 889 -15.47 4.55 -1.38
C TYR A 889 -15.05 3.11 -1.67
N ASN A 890 -15.20 2.27 -0.66
CA ASN A 890 -14.98 0.83 -0.74
C ASN A 890 -16.20 0.13 -0.12
N LEU A 891 -16.73 -0.85 -0.83
CA LEU A 891 -17.85 -1.67 -0.38
C LEU A 891 -17.43 -3.14 -0.41
N ILE A 892 -17.53 -3.79 0.74
CA ILE A 892 -17.15 -5.19 0.94
C ILE A 892 -18.36 -5.93 1.50
N GLY A 893 -18.78 -6.98 0.80
CA GLY A 893 -19.69 -7.99 1.31
C GLY A 893 -18.91 -9.26 1.63
N TYR A 894 -19.25 -9.93 2.72
CA TYR A 894 -18.68 -11.24 3.05
C TYR A 894 -19.70 -12.18 3.67
N TYR A 895 -19.41 -13.47 3.55
CA TYR A 895 -20.06 -14.57 4.23
C TYR A 895 -18.96 -15.41 4.90
N GLU A 896 -19.15 -15.85 6.13
CA GLU A 896 -18.19 -16.75 6.78
C GLU A 896 -18.81 -17.64 7.84
N ASP A 897 -18.69 -18.96 7.64
CA ASP A 897 -18.95 -20.00 8.63
C ASP A 897 -17.70 -20.90 8.83
N GLU A 898 -17.86 -22.04 9.51
CA GLU A 898 -16.76 -22.98 9.78
C GLU A 898 -16.21 -23.67 8.52
N LEU A 899 -17.01 -23.81 7.46
CA LEU A 899 -16.68 -24.53 6.23
C LEU A 899 -16.28 -23.57 5.11
N LEU A 900 -17.04 -22.50 4.91
CA LEU A 900 -17.01 -21.61 3.76
C LEU A 900 -16.78 -20.16 4.21
N SER A 901 -15.85 -19.50 3.54
CA SER A 901 -15.68 -18.05 3.60
C SER A 901 -15.68 -17.48 2.19
N PHE A 902 -16.47 -16.43 1.96
CA PHE A 902 -16.59 -15.75 0.68
C PHE A 902 -16.58 -14.25 0.88
N ARG A 903 -15.94 -13.52 -0.03
CA ARG A 903 -15.80 -12.07 0.04
C ARG A 903 -15.79 -11.45 -1.35
N VAL A 904 -16.48 -10.32 -1.48
CA VAL A 904 -16.47 -9.47 -2.67
C VAL A 904 -16.19 -8.04 -2.24
N ALA A 905 -15.28 -7.37 -2.95
CA ALA A 905 -14.90 -5.99 -2.68
C ALA A 905 -15.01 -5.15 -3.95
N TYR A 906 -15.72 -4.03 -3.87
CA TYR A 906 -15.77 -3.00 -4.92
C TYR A 906 -15.13 -1.72 -4.41
N ILE A 907 -14.08 -1.28 -5.09
CA ILE A 907 -13.31 -0.08 -4.74
C ILE A 907 -13.48 0.94 -5.86
N HIS A 908 -13.87 2.17 -5.50
CA HIS A 908 -14.05 3.24 -6.47
C HIS A 908 -13.44 4.56 -5.99
N ARG A 909 -12.89 5.31 -6.94
CA ARG A 909 -12.33 6.63 -6.72
C ARG A 909 -12.66 7.56 -7.90
N SER A 910 -13.11 8.78 -7.59
CA SER A 910 -13.43 9.80 -8.59
C SER A 910 -12.18 10.32 -9.31
N LYS A 911 -12.34 11.10 -10.38
CA LYS A 911 -11.22 11.78 -11.02
C LYS A 911 -10.37 12.61 -10.05
N TYR A 912 -9.09 12.78 -10.35
CA TYR A 912 -8.16 13.62 -9.59
C TYR A 912 -7.11 14.26 -10.48
N LEU A 913 -6.61 15.43 -10.05
CA LEU A 913 -5.50 16.13 -10.67
C LEU A 913 -4.21 15.32 -10.48
N GLN A 914 -3.51 15.01 -11.56
CA GLN A 914 -2.18 14.38 -11.50
C GLN A 914 -1.08 15.44 -11.40
N GLY A 915 -1.19 16.53 -12.14
CA GLY A 915 -0.22 17.62 -12.15
C GLY A 915 -0.75 18.87 -12.84
N GLN A 916 -0.19 20.03 -12.45
CA GLN A 916 -0.45 21.31 -13.11
C GLN A 916 0.12 21.27 -14.53
N GLY A 917 -0.70 21.63 -15.51
CA GLY A 917 -0.28 21.72 -16.91
C GLY A 917 -0.24 23.17 -17.39
N SER A 918 0.41 23.38 -18.52
CA SER A 918 0.59 24.71 -19.11
C SER A 918 -0.47 25.01 -20.17
N ALA A 919 -0.64 26.30 -20.47
CA ALA A 919 -1.49 26.74 -21.57
C ALA A 919 -1.05 26.14 -22.92
N ALA A 920 0.26 25.99 -23.13
CA ALA A 920 0.83 25.42 -24.36
C ALA A 920 0.47 23.94 -24.55
N SER A 921 0.32 23.19 -23.45
CA SER A 921 0.03 21.76 -23.46
C SER A 921 -1.45 21.39 -23.45
N GLY A 922 -2.36 22.38 -23.38
CA GLY A 922 -3.80 22.11 -23.29
C GLY A 922 -4.33 21.95 -21.87
N GLY A 923 -3.57 22.41 -20.86
CA GLY A 923 -4.00 22.46 -19.46
C GLY A 923 -3.55 21.27 -18.62
N SER A 924 -4.10 21.18 -17.41
CA SER A 924 -3.66 20.26 -16.37
C SER A 924 -4.10 18.83 -16.60
N SER A 925 -3.27 17.88 -16.13
CA SER A 925 -3.54 16.46 -16.32
C SER A 925 -4.42 15.89 -15.22
N TYR A 926 -5.42 15.10 -15.61
CA TYR A 926 -6.34 14.41 -14.72
C TYR A 926 -6.34 12.90 -14.99
N MET A 927 -6.37 12.12 -13.92
CA MET A 927 -6.73 10.72 -13.97
C MET A 927 -8.25 10.60 -13.90
N GLN A 928 -8.85 9.78 -14.77
CA GLN A 928 -10.29 9.54 -14.79
C GLN A 928 -10.75 8.73 -13.57
N ALA A 929 -12.04 8.86 -13.24
CA ALA A 929 -12.66 8.00 -12.24
C ALA A 929 -12.55 6.52 -12.64
N ARG A 930 -12.24 5.65 -11.67
CA ARG A 930 -12.08 4.21 -11.87
C ARG A 930 -12.71 3.43 -10.71
N GLY A 931 -13.37 2.32 -11.05
CA GLY A 931 -13.85 1.31 -10.11
C GLY A 931 -13.19 -0.04 -10.38
N GLN A 932 -13.09 -0.91 -9.38
CA GLN A 932 -12.55 -2.27 -9.52
C GLN A 932 -13.33 -3.23 -8.63
N LEU A 933 -13.61 -4.43 -9.14
CA LEU A 933 -14.21 -5.52 -8.39
C LEU A 933 -13.22 -6.66 -8.18
N ASP A 934 -13.08 -7.09 -6.94
CA ASP A 934 -12.25 -8.22 -6.52
C ASP A 934 -13.10 -9.23 -5.73
N ALA A 935 -12.74 -10.51 -5.78
CA ALA A 935 -13.44 -11.58 -5.07
C ALA A 935 -12.47 -12.60 -4.48
N SER A 936 -12.81 -13.18 -3.35
CA SER A 936 -12.09 -14.30 -2.76
C SER A 936 -13.02 -15.31 -2.09
N ALA A 937 -12.62 -16.57 -2.11
CA ALA A 937 -13.32 -17.69 -1.51
C ALA A 937 -12.31 -18.63 -0.82
N GLN A 938 -12.76 -19.25 0.27
CA GLN A 938 -12.01 -20.25 1.00
C GLN A 938 -12.96 -21.37 1.45
N ILE A 939 -12.48 -22.61 1.36
CA ILE A 939 -13.18 -23.79 1.88
C ILE A 939 -12.24 -24.51 2.85
N ASN A 940 -12.67 -24.71 4.09
CA ASN A 940 -11.93 -25.47 5.10
C ASN A 940 -12.19 -26.96 4.89
N LEU A 941 -11.16 -27.71 4.50
CA LEU A 941 -11.25 -29.16 4.36
C LEU A 941 -11.12 -29.85 5.73
N THR A 942 -10.28 -29.28 6.59
CA THR A 942 -10.09 -29.68 7.99
C THR A 942 -9.89 -28.41 8.84
N LYS A 943 -9.69 -28.58 10.16
CA LYS A 943 -9.30 -27.47 11.05
C LYS A 943 -7.93 -26.86 10.68
N THR A 944 -7.08 -27.61 10.00
CA THR A 944 -5.70 -27.21 9.67
C THR A 944 -5.53 -26.89 8.19
N VAL A 945 -6.26 -27.56 7.28
CA VAL A 945 -6.10 -27.48 5.82
C VAL A 945 -7.30 -26.82 5.16
N ARG A 946 -7.02 -25.90 4.23
CA ARG A 946 -8.02 -25.14 3.48
C ARG A 946 -7.62 -24.95 2.02
N LEU A 947 -8.62 -24.86 1.16
CA LEU A 947 -8.48 -24.42 -0.23
C LEU A 947 -8.82 -22.94 -0.34
N THR A 948 -8.10 -22.22 -1.20
CA THR A 948 -8.32 -20.80 -1.47
C THR A 948 -8.48 -20.53 -2.96
N ALA A 949 -9.34 -19.58 -3.29
CA ALA A 949 -9.52 -19.04 -4.64
C ALA A 949 -9.65 -17.53 -4.55
N GLU A 950 -8.98 -16.79 -5.44
CA GLU A 950 -9.02 -15.32 -5.48
C GLU A 950 -9.06 -14.83 -6.92
N ALA A 951 -9.79 -13.75 -7.17
CA ALA A 951 -9.89 -13.12 -8.47
C ALA A 951 -9.78 -11.60 -8.32
N ILE A 952 -8.83 -11.00 -9.03
CA ILE A 952 -8.53 -9.56 -8.96
C ILE A 952 -8.86 -8.90 -10.29
N ASN A 953 -9.39 -7.69 -10.22
CA ASN A 953 -9.71 -6.82 -11.36
C ASN A 953 -10.79 -7.41 -12.28
N LEU A 954 -11.82 -8.06 -11.73
CA LEU A 954 -12.88 -8.72 -12.50
C LEU A 954 -13.58 -7.81 -13.53
N THR A 955 -13.63 -6.49 -13.26
CA THR A 955 -14.19 -5.47 -14.16
C THR A 955 -13.32 -5.15 -15.37
N ARG A 956 -12.03 -5.52 -15.39
CA ARG A 956 -11.06 -5.13 -16.42
C ARG A 956 -11.02 -3.61 -16.66
N SER A 957 -11.05 -2.84 -15.60
CA SER A 957 -11.17 -1.38 -15.71
C SER A 957 -9.90 -0.75 -16.29
N VAL A 958 -10.05 -0.11 -17.44
CA VAL A 958 -8.99 0.67 -18.11
C VAL A 958 -8.74 1.96 -17.33
N GLU A 959 -7.48 2.20 -16.98
CA GLU A 959 -7.04 3.47 -16.40
C GLU A 959 -6.83 4.48 -17.52
N ARG A 960 -7.39 5.70 -17.39
CA ARG A 960 -7.28 6.75 -18.41
C ARG A 960 -6.80 8.06 -17.80
N GLN A 961 -5.92 8.74 -18.53
CA GLN A 961 -5.39 10.05 -18.22
C GLN A 961 -5.70 11.01 -19.36
N TYR A 962 -6.07 12.25 -19.05
CA TYR A 962 -6.40 13.28 -20.05
C TYR A 962 -5.91 14.67 -19.61
N LEU A 963 -5.86 15.63 -20.52
CA LEU A 963 -5.46 17.01 -20.26
C LEU A 963 -6.67 17.95 -20.28
N GLN A 964 -7.14 18.37 -19.10
CA GLN A 964 -8.28 19.27 -18.86
C GLN A 964 -9.64 18.79 -19.41
N ASP A 965 -9.70 18.39 -20.67
CA ASP A 965 -10.80 17.82 -21.41
C ASP A 965 -10.58 16.31 -21.64
N PRO A 966 -11.57 15.44 -21.37
CA PRO A 966 -11.52 14.02 -21.73
C PRO A 966 -11.22 13.72 -23.22
N ALA A 967 -11.57 14.61 -24.16
CA ALA A 967 -11.24 14.49 -25.57
C ALA A 967 -9.72 14.60 -25.82
N ARG A 968 -8.99 15.31 -24.95
CA ARG A 968 -7.53 15.37 -24.94
C ARG A 968 -6.94 14.18 -24.19
N LEU A 969 -7.22 12.98 -24.69
CA LEU A 969 -6.70 11.74 -24.13
C LEU A 969 -5.18 11.78 -24.14
N LEU A 970 -4.56 11.58 -22.97
CA LEU A 970 -3.11 11.53 -22.82
C LEU A 970 -2.61 10.10 -22.82
N SER A 971 -3.27 9.22 -22.08
CA SER A 971 -2.92 7.81 -22.03
C SER A 971 -4.08 6.92 -21.58
N SER A 972 -4.01 5.66 -21.97
CA SER A 972 -4.88 4.59 -21.48
C SER A 972 -4.06 3.38 -21.12
N LEU A 973 -4.37 2.71 -20.02
CA LEU A 973 -3.65 1.53 -19.54
C LEU A 973 -4.62 0.40 -19.20
N ARG A 974 -4.31 -0.79 -19.69
CA ARG A 974 -5.04 -2.03 -19.44
C ARG A 974 -4.10 -3.10 -18.87
N GLU A 975 -4.57 -3.76 -17.83
CA GLU A 975 -3.83 -4.73 -17.03
C GLU A 975 -4.62 -6.05 -16.88
N ASP A 976 -3.89 -7.13 -16.59
CA ASP A 976 -4.40 -8.48 -16.38
C ASP A 976 -5.56 -8.54 -15.38
N ARG A 977 -6.48 -9.49 -15.61
CA ARG A 977 -7.18 -10.15 -14.52
C ARG A 977 -6.32 -11.27 -13.99
N ARG A 978 -6.35 -11.44 -12.67
CA ARG A 978 -5.49 -12.41 -11.99
C ARG A 978 -6.33 -13.35 -11.16
N PHE A 979 -6.11 -14.64 -11.35
CA PHE A 979 -6.81 -15.71 -10.66
C PHE A 979 -5.80 -16.52 -9.87
N PHE A 980 -6.06 -16.71 -8.58
CA PHE A 980 -5.20 -17.49 -7.70
C PHE A 980 -5.99 -18.67 -7.16
N PHE A 981 -5.37 -19.84 -7.12
CA PHE A 981 -5.95 -21.04 -6.53
C PHE A 981 -4.88 -21.74 -5.71
N GLY A 982 -5.21 -22.21 -4.51
CA GLY A 982 -4.19 -22.86 -3.70
C GLY A 982 -4.70 -23.58 -2.48
N VAL A 983 -3.72 -24.07 -1.72
CA VAL A 983 -3.90 -24.76 -0.46
C VAL A 983 -3.10 -24.02 0.61
N ALA A 984 -3.66 -23.91 1.80
CA ALA A 984 -2.95 -23.46 2.97
C ALA A 984 -3.15 -24.44 4.12
N ALA A 985 -2.13 -24.58 4.94
CA ALA A 985 -2.17 -25.40 6.14
C ALA A 985 -1.54 -24.64 7.32
N THR A 986 -2.12 -24.75 8.50
CA THR A 986 -1.54 -24.27 9.76
C THR A 986 -1.69 -25.37 10.81
N PHE A 987 -0.59 -25.73 11.46
CA PHE A 987 -0.47 -26.75 12.50
C PHE A 987 0.00 -26.14 13.81
#